data_AF-A0A7X8BSR7-F1
#
_entry.id   AF-A0A7X8BSR7-F1
#
_cell.length_a   1.000
_cell.length_b   1.000
_cell.length_c   1.000
_cell.angle_alpha   90.00
_cell.angle_beta   90.00
_cell.angle_gamma   90.00
#
_symmetry.space_group_name_H-M   'P 1'
#
loop_
_entity.id
_entity.type
_entity.pdbx_description
1 polymer ?
#
loop_
_entity_poly.entity_id
_entity_poly.type
_entity_poly.pdbx_seq_one_letter_code
_entity_poly.pdbx_strand_id
1 'polypeptide(L)'
;MNLIINIRLKQRYFLAIFGGFLFTLLLFIPSTVHAQPATSFESMLIFPLQEKHVHSSSAVELPNGDLLSCWFQGSGERTANDVAVMGARLKKGQTEWSSPFVMADIAGNPDCNPVLFLDTKNRLHLIWVVVVANRWEASLLMSRVSDDYQGEGSPTWKWQEPILLKPGEELAEAIENGFKEMELPSRTWAEYAPRYEKMIAEAALDPVKREVGWMGRIQPLITESGRVLMPLYSDGYNMSLVAISDDNGDRWRPSLPIVGRGNIQPALLQKKDGTVVAYMRDNGDAPQRVVMSQSSDNGETWSVAEKTTLPNPGSSVDAIVLEDGQWLMVHNDLEKGRHRLVLSLSDDEGASWKWKRHLEYVPRGEGGFSYPTLFQGADGTVHVTYSYHTPDGKSIKHVSLQPEWVKGASGETNAEKLGFPKGKKVLLLHMDDLGMSPEANDAGKFYIANDHILSGAVMMPCDDAEPFIEWVKNVPKADIGVHLTLTSEWKTWRWAPLSNPEEVPGLIDPEGKMWRRVHEVVMNATPEEVETEIRAQIDRMLEMGLNPTHIDTHMGTLYGSPDFLKVFLKVAEEYKIPANAIDLSNPKVADFYGAQGYPITDEVIGMLADYSLPRLDNFGSVPKGETYEEVKNNFYRLVSALDPGITEIIFHPSVETENVKTITGSWQQRAWEAQMFADPEVIRFFEENDIILTTWREVMERFETK
;
A
#
# COMPACT_ATOMS: atom_id res chain seq x y z
N MET A 1 5.20 -67.21 -27.54
CA MET A 1 5.78 -67.06 -28.88
C MET A 1 6.43 -65.68 -28.93
N ASN A 2 7.74 -65.65 -28.65
CA ASN A 2 8.77 -64.61 -28.86
C ASN A 2 8.46 -63.12 -28.57
N LEU A 3 9.28 -62.32 -27.89
CA LEU A 3 10.53 -62.52 -27.14
C LEU A 3 10.82 -61.21 -26.36
N ILE A 4 11.48 -61.36 -25.21
CA ILE A 4 12.12 -60.33 -24.37
C ILE A 4 13.46 -59.90 -25.04
N ILE A 5 14.04 -58.77 -24.59
CA ILE A 5 15.51 -58.45 -24.48
C ILE A 5 16.03 -57.29 -25.36
N ASN A 6 16.45 -56.18 -24.71
CA ASN A 6 17.81 -55.57 -24.74
C ASN A 6 17.82 -54.34 -23.81
N ILE A 7 18.36 -54.38 -22.57
CA ILE A 7 19.78 -54.31 -22.12
C ILE A 7 20.43 -52.95 -22.49
N ARG A 8 20.63 -52.00 -21.56
CA ARG A 8 21.69 -51.83 -20.51
C ARG A 8 23.06 -51.33 -21.03
N LEU A 9 23.60 -50.36 -20.28
CA LEU A 9 24.99 -49.86 -20.17
C LEU A 9 25.55 -48.91 -21.25
N LYS A 10 26.01 -47.73 -20.79
CA LYS A 10 27.41 -47.31 -20.97
C LYS A 10 27.90 -46.53 -19.75
N GLN A 11 29.03 -47.00 -19.22
CA GLN A 11 29.79 -46.48 -18.10
C GLN A 11 31.23 -46.32 -18.61
N ARG A 12 31.93 -45.27 -18.15
CA ARG A 12 33.39 -45.16 -17.89
C ARG A 12 34.38 -44.77 -19.01
N TYR A 13 35.01 -43.62 -18.74
CA TYR A 13 36.45 -43.29 -18.63
C TYR A 13 37.45 -43.73 -19.69
N PHE A 14 38.21 -42.75 -20.20
CA PHE A 14 39.60 -42.91 -20.63
C PHE A 14 40.45 -41.74 -20.10
N LEU A 15 41.63 -42.08 -19.58
CA LEU A 15 42.64 -41.20 -18.97
C LEU A 15 43.89 -41.21 -19.86
N ALA A 16 44.55 -40.07 -20.08
CA ALA A 16 45.97 -40.00 -20.40
C ALA A 16 46.55 -38.62 -20.06
N ILE A 17 47.72 -38.65 -19.44
CA ILE A 17 48.46 -37.59 -18.72
C ILE A 17 49.55 -37.01 -19.63
N PHE A 18 49.86 -35.70 -19.55
CA PHE A 18 51.24 -35.17 -19.39
C PHE A 18 51.29 -33.64 -19.13
N GLY A 19 51.88 -33.27 -17.99
CA GLY A 19 52.69 -32.05 -17.72
C GLY A 19 51.99 -30.69 -17.83
N GLY A 20 51.74 -29.92 -16.77
CA GLY A 20 52.67 -29.56 -15.71
C GLY A 20 53.10 -28.11 -15.92
N PHE A 21 52.44 -27.15 -15.26
CA PHE A 21 53.08 -25.95 -14.70
C PHE A 21 52.09 -25.25 -13.74
N LEU A 22 52.61 -24.99 -12.55
CA LEU A 22 51.98 -24.33 -11.42
C LEU A 22 51.70 -22.85 -11.76
N PHE A 23 50.46 -22.39 -11.59
CA PHE A 23 50.17 -21.00 -11.26
C PHE A 23 49.07 -20.97 -10.21
N THR A 24 49.47 -20.75 -8.96
CA THR A 24 48.59 -20.51 -7.83
C THR A 24 48.03 -19.11 -7.97
N LEU A 25 46.82 -18.97 -8.53
CA LEU A 25 46.03 -17.75 -8.36
C LEU A 25 44.97 -18.05 -7.28
N LEU A 26 45.20 -17.49 -6.09
CA LEU A 26 44.18 -17.31 -5.06
C LEU A 26 43.12 -16.37 -5.64
N LEU A 27 42.07 -16.94 -6.24
CA LEU A 27 40.84 -16.21 -6.49
C LEU A 27 40.04 -16.22 -5.18
N PHE A 28 40.08 -15.09 -4.49
CA PHE A 28 39.03 -14.68 -3.58
C PHE A 28 37.70 -14.80 -4.33
N ILE A 29 36.87 -15.76 -3.94
CA ILE A 29 35.44 -15.73 -4.28
C ILE A 29 34.87 -14.63 -3.38
N PRO A 30 34.41 -13.49 -3.90
CA PRO A 30 33.57 -12.62 -3.11
C PRO A 30 32.28 -13.40 -2.89
N SER A 31 31.95 -13.68 -1.64
CA SER A 31 30.59 -14.06 -1.26
C SER A 31 29.69 -12.92 -1.73
N THR A 32 29.05 -13.09 -2.89
CA THR A 32 27.95 -12.24 -3.30
C THR A 32 26.82 -12.52 -2.33
N VAL A 33 26.76 -11.70 -1.27
CA VAL A 33 25.53 -11.47 -0.52
C VAL A 33 24.50 -11.11 -1.58
N HIS A 34 23.53 -12.00 -1.80
CA HIS A 34 22.34 -11.63 -2.55
C HIS A 34 21.69 -10.50 -1.75
N ALA A 35 21.87 -9.27 -2.21
CA ALA A 35 21.05 -8.17 -1.73
C ALA A 35 19.61 -8.52 -2.11
N GLN A 36 18.74 -8.66 -1.11
CA GLN A 36 17.31 -8.61 -1.33
C GLN A 36 17.01 -7.36 -2.15
N PRO A 37 16.12 -7.43 -3.16
CA PRO A 37 15.79 -6.27 -3.96
C PRO A 37 15.32 -5.13 -3.04
N ALA A 38 15.78 -3.90 -3.32
CA ALA A 38 15.58 -2.69 -2.51
C ALA A 38 14.12 -2.21 -2.40
N THR A 39 13.15 -3.07 -2.71
CA THR A 39 11.72 -2.77 -2.86
C THR A 39 10.79 -3.81 -2.24
N SER A 40 11.28 -4.69 -1.35
CA SER A 40 10.42 -5.70 -0.70
C SER A 40 9.37 -5.03 0.18
N PHE A 41 8.09 -5.35 -0.05
CA PHE A 41 6.95 -5.05 0.82
C PHE A 41 6.14 -6.33 0.96
N GLU A 42 5.90 -6.77 2.18
CA GLU A 42 5.04 -7.92 2.47
C GLU A 42 3.99 -7.50 3.50
N SER A 43 2.80 -8.09 3.41
CA SER A 43 1.73 -7.83 4.37
C SER A 43 0.91 -9.08 4.62
N MET A 44 0.52 -9.27 5.88
CA MET A 44 -0.25 -10.43 6.30
C MET A 44 -1.04 -10.14 7.58
N LEU A 45 -2.14 -10.85 7.79
CA LEU A 45 -2.80 -10.85 9.10
C LEU A 45 -2.03 -11.76 10.06
N ILE A 46 -1.85 -11.34 11.31
CA ILE A 46 -1.25 -12.17 12.36
C ILE A 46 -2.16 -13.36 12.69
N PHE A 47 -3.48 -13.19 12.55
CA PHE A 47 -4.49 -14.24 12.67
C PHE A 47 -5.72 -13.88 11.83
N PRO A 48 -6.57 -14.85 11.47
CA PRO A 48 -7.76 -14.59 10.67
C PRO A 48 -8.71 -13.55 11.30
N LEU A 49 -9.53 -12.91 10.47
CA LEU A 49 -10.56 -11.99 10.94
C LEU A 49 -11.53 -12.69 11.91
N GLN A 50 -11.97 -11.96 12.92
CA GLN A 50 -12.92 -12.44 13.91
C GLN A 50 -13.89 -11.34 14.38
N GLU A 51 -14.92 -11.74 15.12
CA GLU A 51 -15.97 -10.85 15.64
C GLU A 51 -15.53 -10.06 16.90
N LYS A 52 -14.71 -10.67 17.76
CA LYS A 52 -14.27 -10.04 19.01
C LYS A 52 -13.49 -8.76 18.72
N HIS A 53 -13.55 -7.83 19.66
CA HIS A 53 -12.70 -6.66 19.62
C HIS A 53 -11.24 -7.08 19.75
N VAL A 54 -10.37 -6.45 18.95
CA VAL A 54 -8.94 -6.72 18.83
C VAL A 54 -8.26 -5.37 18.66
N HIS A 55 -7.27 -5.03 19.48
CA HIS A 55 -6.70 -3.68 19.41
C HIS A 55 -5.32 -3.56 20.07
N SER A 56 -4.64 -2.44 19.77
CA SER A 56 -3.40 -1.99 20.43
C SER A 56 -2.29 -3.04 20.38
N SER A 57 -1.81 -3.36 19.17
CA SER A 57 -0.68 -4.27 19.00
C SER A 57 0.64 -3.63 19.47
N SER A 58 1.58 -4.47 19.89
CA SER A 58 3.00 -4.18 20.11
C SER A 58 3.81 -5.38 19.60
N ALA A 59 5.05 -5.17 19.14
CA ALA A 59 5.86 -6.24 18.57
C ALA A 59 7.35 -5.95 18.68
N VAL A 60 8.18 -7.00 18.77
CA VAL A 60 9.64 -6.92 18.85
C VAL A 60 10.29 -7.99 17.97
N GLU A 61 11.48 -7.70 17.46
CA GLU A 61 12.41 -8.73 16.99
C GLU A 61 13.18 -9.30 18.18
N LEU A 62 13.24 -10.62 18.27
CA LEU A 62 14.00 -11.35 19.28
C LEU A 62 15.43 -11.63 18.80
N PRO A 63 16.41 -11.93 19.68
CA PRO A 63 17.80 -12.15 19.27
C PRO A 63 18.04 -13.31 18.28
N ASN A 64 17.08 -14.23 18.14
CA ASN A 64 17.12 -15.30 17.15
C ASN A 64 16.53 -14.88 15.78
N GLY A 65 16.03 -13.65 15.66
CA GLY A 65 15.36 -13.07 14.49
C GLY A 65 13.89 -13.46 14.35
N ASP A 66 13.29 -14.11 15.35
CA ASP A 66 11.84 -14.27 15.40
C ASP A 66 11.17 -12.92 15.71
N LEU A 67 9.97 -12.71 15.19
CA LEU A 67 9.10 -11.63 15.64
C LEU A 67 8.12 -12.16 16.68
N LEU A 68 7.95 -11.42 17.78
CA LEU A 68 6.94 -11.68 18.80
C LEU A 68 6.02 -10.47 18.89
N SER A 69 4.71 -10.69 18.72
CA SER A 69 3.69 -9.63 18.82
C SER A 69 2.68 -9.94 19.93
N CYS A 70 2.13 -8.90 20.53
CA CYS A 70 1.01 -8.96 21.48
C CYS A 70 -0.03 -7.88 21.20
N TRP A 71 -1.28 -8.12 21.60
CA TRP A 71 -2.43 -7.21 21.48
C TRP A 71 -3.45 -7.56 22.56
N PHE A 72 -4.46 -6.71 22.79
CA PHE A 72 -5.60 -7.11 23.63
C PHE A 72 -6.81 -7.52 22.79
N GLN A 73 -7.57 -8.49 23.29
CA GLN A 73 -8.71 -9.07 22.59
C GLN A 73 -9.78 -9.54 23.56
N GLY A 74 -11.06 -9.28 23.26
CA GLY A 74 -12.20 -9.74 24.06
C GLY A 74 -13.54 -9.27 23.49
N SER A 75 -14.64 -9.48 24.23
CA SER A 75 -15.99 -9.07 23.80
C SER A 75 -16.22 -7.55 23.81
N GLY A 76 -15.27 -6.77 24.34
CA GLY A 76 -15.26 -5.32 24.33
C GLY A 76 -13.86 -4.76 24.58
N GLU A 77 -13.80 -3.59 25.21
CA GLU A 77 -12.56 -3.02 25.77
C GLU A 77 -12.66 -3.07 27.31
N ARG A 78 -12.41 -1.94 27.98
CA ARG A 78 -12.52 -1.78 29.44
C ARG A 78 -13.85 -2.19 30.09
N THR A 79 -14.91 -2.46 29.32
CA THR A 79 -16.24 -2.79 29.86
C THR A 79 -16.49 -4.30 29.95
N ALA A 80 -15.58 -5.13 29.45
CA ALA A 80 -15.75 -6.58 29.37
C ALA A 80 -14.58 -7.29 30.05
N ASN A 81 -14.90 -8.21 30.97
CA ASN A 81 -13.90 -8.90 31.80
C ASN A 81 -13.31 -10.16 31.11
N ASP A 82 -13.63 -10.40 29.84
CA ASP A 82 -13.00 -11.45 29.02
C ASP A 82 -11.88 -10.91 28.12
N VAL A 83 -11.49 -9.65 28.31
CA VAL A 83 -10.40 -9.02 27.55
C VAL A 83 -9.06 -9.42 28.15
N ALA A 84 -8.26 -10.12 27.36
CA ALA A 84 -6.93 -10.58 27.73
C ALA A 84 -5.89 -10.04 26.76
N VAL A 85 -4.63 -10.00 27.21
CA VAL A 85 -3.49 -9.77 26.31
C VAL A 85 -3.13 -11.11 25.66
N MET A 86 -3.25 -11.13 24.35
CA MET A 86 -2.87 -12.25 23.48
C MET A 86 -1.52 -11.97 22.82
N GLY A 87 -0.88 -13.00 22.28
CA GLY A 87 0.32 -12.87 21.47
C GLY A 87 0.48 -14.00 20.45
N ALA A 88 1.35 -13.79 19.48
CA ALA A 88 1.72 -14.76 18.46
C ALA A 88 3.18 -14.55 18.05
N ARG A 89 3.77 -15.57 17.41
CA ARG A 89 5.17 -15.59 16.98
C ARG A 89 5.27 -15.84 15.48
N LEU A 90 6.12 -15.07 14.80
CA LEU A 90 6.60 -15.37 13.45
C LEU A 90 8.04 -15.83 13.56
N LYS A 91 8.31 -17.08 13.20
CA LYS A 91 9.68 -17.60 13.22
C LYS A 91 10.48 -17.03 12.05
N LYS A 92 11.77 -16.77 12.27
CA LYS A 92 12.67 -16.32 11.21
C LYS A 92 12.58 -17.25 9.99
N GLY A 93 12.27 -16.68 8.83
CA GLY A 93 12.18 -17.40 7.55
C GLY A 93 10.87 -18.16 7.32
N GLN A 94 9.88 -18.05 8.22
CA GLN A 94 8.53 -18.55 7.97
C GLN A 94 7.62 -17.43 7.42
N THR A 95 6.56 -17.85 6.73
CA THR A 95 5.58 -16.95 6.08
C THR A 95 4.22 -16.94 6.80
N GLU A 96 4.12 -17.59 7.96
CA GLU A 96 2.88 -17.70 8.73
C GLU A 96 3.15 -17.49 10.22
N TRP A 97 2.29 -16.69 10.87
CA TRP A 97 2.31 -16.52 12.33
C TRP A 97 1.76 -17.76 13.03
N SER A 98 2.26 -18.05 14.22
CA SER A 98 1.73 -19.09 15.09
C SER A 98 0.26 -18.81 15.46
N SER A 99 -0.46 -19.85 15.89
CA SER A 99 -1.74 -19.64 16.56
C SER A 99 -1.58 -18.71 17.79
N PRO A 100 -2.54 -17.81 18.05
CA PRO A 100 -2.49 -16.94 19.23
C PRO A 100 -2.44 -17.71 20.56
N PHE A 101 -1.70 -17.16 21.53
CA PHE A 101 -1.58 -17.64 22.91
C PHE A 101 -1.73 -16.51 23.91
N VAL A 102 -2.08 -16.83 25.17
CA VAL A 102 -2.28 -15.83 26.22
C VAL A 102 -0.94 -15.32 26.75
N MET A 103 -0.79 -14.00 26.80
CA MET A 103 0.37 -13.29 27.34
C MET A 103 0.11 -12.75 28.75
N ALA A 104 -1.10 -12.25 29.02
CA ALA A 104 -1.58 -11.84 30.34
C ALA A 104 -3.11 -11.92 30.41
N ASP A 105 -3.63 -12.36 31.55
CA ASP A 105 -5.07 -12.50 31.84
C ASP A 105 -5.24 -12.50 33.38
N ILE A 106 -5.57 -11.35 33.94
CA ILE A 106 -5.90 -11.19 35.36
C ILE A 106 -7.39 -11.48 35.53
N ALA A 107 -7.66 -12.60 36.19
CA ALA A 107 -9.01 -13.13 36.35
C ALA A 107 -10.02 -12.08 36.81
N GLY A 108 -11.05 -11.85 35.97
CA GLY A 108 -12.16 -10.97 36.28
C GLY A 108 -11.93 -9.49 35.97
N ASN A 109 -10.80 -9.14 35.35
CA ASN A 109 -10.49 -7.78 34.93
C ASN A 109 -10.09 -7.72 33.43
N PRO A 110 -10.39 -6.62 32.73
CA PRO A 110 -9.85 -6.39 31.39
C PRO A 110 -8.35 -6.07 31.43
N ASP A 111 -7.55 -6.79 30.65
CA ASP A 111 -6.13 -6.49 30.43
C ASP A 111 -5.91 -5.82 29.06
N CYS A 112 -5.39 -4.59 29.07
CA CYS A 112 -5.34 -3.73 27.88
C CYS A 112 -3.95 -3.12 27.67
N ASN A 113 -3.79 -2.45 26.52
CA ASN A 113 -2.64 -1.63 26.14
C ASN A 113 -1.26 -2.25 26.43
N PRO A 114 -0.99 -3.45 25.87
CA PRO A 114 0.30 -4.08 26.06
C PRO A 114 1.41 -3.34 25.31
N VAL A 115 2.59 -3.30 25.91
CA VAL A 115 3.85 -2.83 25.33
C VAL A 115 4.92 -3.88 25.59
N LEU A 116 5.55 -4.31 24.51
CA LEU A 116 6.59 -5.34 24.52
C LEU A 116 7.92 -4.71 24.08
N PHE A 117 9.01 -4.96 24.80
CA PHE A 117 10.35 -4.49 24.42
C PHE A 117 11.46 -5.39 24.99
N LEU A 118 12.66 -5.32 24.41
CA LEU A 118 13.88 -5.92 24.96
C LEU A 118 14.72 -4.83 25.63
N ASP A 119 15.27 -5.12 26.81
CA ASP A 119 16.27 -4.26 27.43
C ASP A 119 17.70 -4.54 26.90
N THR A 120 18.68 -3.76 27.33
CA THR A 120 20.08 -3.91 26.89
C THR A 120 20.73 -5.24 27.31
N LYS A 121 20.08 -6.03 28.17
CA LYS A 121 20.50 -7.37 28.59
C LYS A 121 19.72 -8.48 27.87
N ASN A 122 18.96 -8.13 26.83
CA ASN A 122 18.06 -9.03 26.11
C ASN A 122 17.02 -9.70 27.02
N ARG A 123 16.57 -9.05 28.09
CA ARG A 123 15.38 -9.48 28.82
C ARG A 123 14.15 -8.93 28.13
N LEU A 124 13.14 -9.76 27.94
CA LEU A 124 11.85 -9.40 27.39
C LEU A 124 10.97 -8.83 28.51
N HIS A 125 10.50 -7.61 28.28
CA HIS A 125 9.57 -6.90 29.17
C HIS A 125 8.19 -6.83 28.50
N LEU A 126 7.15 -7.21 29.24
CA LEU A 126 5.76 -6.95 28.90
C LEU A 126 5.17 -6.02 29.95
N ILE A 127 4.79 -4.82 29.53
CA ILE A 127 4.03 -3.87 30.34
C ILE A 127 2.60 -3.85 29.80
N TRP A 128 1.60 -3.88 30.68
CA TRP A 128 0.18 -3.77 30.29
C TRP A 128 -0.62 -3.12 31.40
N VAL A 129 -1.91 -2.86 31.18
CA VAL A 129 -2.78 -2.31 32.21
C VAL A 129 -3.89 -3.26 32.59
N VAL A 130 -4.13 -3.39 33.89
CA VAL A 130 -5.33 -4.04 34.44
C VAL A 130 -6.34 -2.95 34.71
N VAL A 131 -7.47 -2.99 33.99
CA VAL A 131 -8.52 -2.00 34.18
C VAL A 131 -9.29 -2.31 35.45
N VAL A 132 -9.22 -1.42 36.43
CA VAL A 132 -9.97 -1.53 37.69
C VAL A 132 -11.29 -0.78 37.57
N ALA A 133 -12.35 -1.35 38.14
CA ALA A 133 -13.70 -0.79 38.14
C ALA A 133 -14.25 -0.45 36.73
N ASN A 134 -13.68 -1.04 35.67
CA ASN A 134 -14.00 -0.75 34.27
C ASN A 134 -13.82 0.75 33.92
N ARG A 135 -12.82 1.41 34.53
CA ARG A 135 -12.49 2.84 34.39
C ARG A 135 -11.02 2.99 34.00
N TRP A 136 -10.75 3.68 32.89
CA TRP A 136 -9.37 3.87 32.41
C TRP A 136 -8.53 4.64 33.44
N GLU A 137 -9.12 5.65 34.07
CA GLU A 137 -8.51 6.48 35.10
C GLU A 137 -8.18 5.74 36.40
N ALA A 138 -8.65 4.50 36.58
CA ALA A 138 -8.36 3.66 37.73
C ALA A 138 -7.41 2.49 37.40
N SER A 139 -6.89 2.42 36.17
CA SER A 139 -6.07 1.30 35.71
C SER A 139 -4.77 1.19 36.50
N LEU A 140 -4.33 -0.06 36.71
CA LEU A 140 -3.04 -0.38 37.32
C LEU A 140 -2.05 -0.80 36.24
N LEU A 141 -0.86 -0.20 36.25
CA LEU A 141 0.23 -0.55 35.35
C LEU A 141 0.95 -1.80 35.88
N MET A 142 1.02 -2.85 35.06
CA MET A 142 1.62 -4.14 35.40
C MET A 142 2.86 -4.38 34.54
N SER A 143 3.82 -5.11 35.09
CA SER A 143 5.04 -5.53 34.39
C SER A 143 5.28 -7.03 34.55
N ARG A 144 5.84 -7.64 33.50
CA ARG A 144 6.38 -8.99 33.46
C ARG A 144 7.75 -8.99 32.79
N VAL A 145 8.67 -9.79 33.32
CA VAL A 145 10.04 -9.91 32.77
C VAL A 145 10.40 -11.38 32.54
N SER A 146 11.04 -11.66 31.40
CA SER A 146 11.54 -12.99 31.04
C SER A 146 12.90 -12.90 30.35
N ASP A 147 13.76 -13.89 30.61
CA ASP A 147 14.96 -14.22 29.83
C ASP A 147 14.81 -15.59 29.14
N ASP A 148 13.63 -16.21 29.23
CA ASP A 148 13.26 -17.50 28.64
C ASP A 148 11.98 -17.34 27.81
N TYR A 149 12.18 -16.83 26.59
CA TYR A 149 11.12 -16.47 25.66
C TYR A 149 11.33 -17.08 24.27
N GLN A 150 12.13 -18.14 24.17
CA GLN A 150 12.48 -18.79 22.90
C GLN A 150 11.55 -19.97 22.54
N GLY A 151 10.64 -20.34 23.45
CA GLY A 151 9.65 -21.40 23.20
C GLY A 151 8.57 -21.02 22.19
N GLU A 152 7.79 -22.02 21.74
CA GLU A 152 6.73 -21.86 20.73
C GLU A 152 5.56 -20.97 21.17
N GLY A 153 5.30 -20.90 22.48
CA GLY A 153 4.12 -20.23 23.05
C GLY A 153 4.47 -18.99 23.87
N SER A 154 3.66 -18.72 24.89
CA SER A 154 3.87 -17.64 25.84
C SER A 154 5.26 -17.75 26.49
N PRO A 155 6.01 -16.64 26.64
CA PRO A 155 7.26 -16.62 27.38
C PRO A 155 7.13 -17.20 28.78
N THR A 156 8.18 -17.84 29.27
CA THR A 156 8.27 -18.26 30.67
C THR A 156 8.58 -17.03 31.52
N TRP A 157 7.56 -16.42 32.10
CA TRP A 157 7.71 -15.22 32.93
C TRP A 157 8.35 -15.56 34.29
N LYS A 158 9.49 -14.93 34.60
CA LYS A 158 10.21 -15.12 35.88
C LYS A 158 9.78 -14.15 36.96
N TRP A 159 9.23 -13.00 36.56
CA TRP A 159 8.86 -11.92 37.46
C TRP A 159 7.57 -11.25 36.99
N GLN A 160 6.74 -10.81 37.95
CA GLN A 160 5.54 -10.02 37.71
C GLN A 160 5.27 -9.11 38.92
N GLU A 161 5.02 -7.82 38.68
CA GLU A 161 4.62 -6.86 39.72
C GLU A 161 3.86 -5.65 39.13
N PRO A 162 3.10 -4.89 39.94
CA PRO A 162 2.62 -3.58 39.54
C PRO A 162 3.75 -2.54 39.53
N ILE A 163 3.76 -1.65 38.54
CA ILE A 163 4.59 -0.45 38.54
C ILE A 163 3.84 0.65 39.30
N LEU A 164 4.29 0.96 40.51
CA LEU A 164 3.70 1.99 41.37
C LEU A 164 4.51 3.28 41.29
N LEU A 165 4.15 4.16 40.36
CA LEU A 165 4.74 5.49 40.25
C LEU A 165 4.24 6.39 41.38
N LYS A 166 5.11 7.30 41.85
CA LYS A 166 4.78 8.28 42.88
C LYS A 166 5.05 9.71 42.41
N PRO A 167 4.25 10.27 41.48
CA PRO A 167 4.37 11.68 41.13
C PRO A 167 4.11 12.56 42.36
N GLY A 168 5.09 13.36 42.75
CA GLY A 168 4.98 14.22 43.94
C GLY A 168 4.13 15.47 43.69
N GLU A 169 4.20 16.42 44.61
CA GLU A 169 3.43 17.69 44.53
C GLU A 169 3.89 18.54 43.33
N GLU A 170 5.13 18.34 42.88
CA GLU A 170 5.72 18.93 41.67
C GLU A 170 4.92 18.64 40.39
N LEU A 171 4.17 17.53 40.34
CA LEU A 171 3.25 17.24 39.23
C LEU A 171 2.16 18.32 39.14
N ALA A 172 1.56 18.70 40.27
CA ALA A 172 0.49 19.69 40.31
C ALA A 172 1.03 21.09 39.97
N GLU A 173 2.22 21.43 40.49
CA GLU A 173 2.89 22.70 40.17
C GLU A 173 3.24 22.80 38.67
N ALA A 174 3.77 21.74 38.09
CA ALA A 174 4.10 21.69 36.66
C ALA A 174 2.85 21.86 35.78
N ILE A 175 1.73 21.20 36.13
CA ILE A 175 0.46 21.35 35.42
C ILE A 175 -0.05 22.79 35.49
N GLU A 176 -0.04 23.40 36.68
CA GLU A 176 -0.50 24.78 36.84
C GLU A 176 0.35 25.78 36.04
N ASN A 177 1.67 25.62 36.09
CA ASN A 177 2.60 26.50 35.37
C ASN A 177 2.51 26.30 33.85
N GLY A 178 2.48 25.06 33.36
CA GLY A 178 2.35 24.77 31.94
C GLY A 178 1.06 25.34 31.34
N PHE A 179 -0.08 25.26 32.04
CA PHE A 179 -1.31 25.88 31.56
C PHE A 179 -1.29 27.41 31.57
N LYS A 180 -0.48 28.06 32.43
CA LYS A 180 -0.28 29.52 32.40
C LYS A 180 0.57 29.96 31.20
N GLU A 181 1.48 29.10 30.73
CA GLU A 181 2.35 29.35 29.58
C GLU A 181 1.61 29.19 28.24
N MET A 182 0.56 28.36 28.18
CA MET A 182 -0.23 28.14 26.97
C MET A 182 -1.16 29.33 26.62
N GLU A 183 -1.28 29.66 25.34
CA GLU A 183 -2.25 30.66 24.86
C GLU A 183 -3.71 30.24 25.14
N LEU A 184 -4.55 31.22 25.48
CA LEU A 184 -5.99 31.01 25.69
C LEU A 184 -6.67 30.64 24.36
N PRO A 185 -7.53 29.61 24.33
CA PRO A 185 -8.14 29.18 23.08
C PRO A 185 -9.06 30.27 22.53
N SER A 186 -8.99 30.50 21.22
CA SER A 186 -9.93 31.39 20.53
C SER A 186 -11.32 30.76 20.52
N ARG A 187 -12.21 31.29 21.37
CA ARG A 187 -13.62 30.90 21.62
C ARG A 187 -13.83 29.71 22.57
N THR A 188 -14.00 30.01 23.85
CA THR A 188 -14.88 29.24 24.73
C THR A 188 -15.82 30.19 25.47
N TRP A 189 -17.09 30.18 25.08
CA TRP A 189 -18.14 31.01 25.68
C TRP A 189 -18.86 30.18 26.75
N ALA A 190 -18.65 30.53 28.03
CA ALA A 190 -19.62 30.48 29.13
C ALA A 190 -18.90 30.82 30.44
N GLU A 191 -19.42 31.79 31.20
CA GLU A 191 -18.92 32.25 32.49
C GLU A 191 -19.04 31.19 33.62
N TYR A 192 -19.71 30.07 33.34
CA TYR A 192 -20.12 29.05 34.34
C TYR A 192 -19.57 27.64 34.10
N ALA A 193 -18.88 27.36 32.98
CA ALA A 193 -18.26 26.05 32.77
C ALA A 193 -16.87 26.04 33.42
N PRO A 194 -16.53 25.05 34.29
CA PRO A 194 -15.16 24.93 34.77
C PRO A 194 -14.25 24.71 33.56
N ARG A 195 -13.28 25.61 33.38
CA ARG A 195 -12.29 25.50 32.30
C ARG A 195 -11.55 24.17 32.46
N TYR A 196 -11.36 23.44 31.35
CA TYR A 196 -10.67 22.16 31.30
C TYR A 196 -9.40 22.18 32.16
N GLU A 197 -8.59 23.21 32.03
CA GLU A 197 -7.34 23.41 32.76
C GLU A 197 -7.54 23.45 34.29
N LYS A 198 -8.60 24.10 34.76
CA LYS A 198 -8.93 24.19 36.19
C LYS A 198 -9.31 22.81 36.75
N MET A 199 -10.10 22.03 36.01
CA MET A 199 -10.50 20.68 36.45
C MET A 199 -9.29 19.76 36.58
N ILE A 200 -8.38 19.83 35.61
CA ILE A 200 -7.15 19.03 35.60
C ILE A 200 -6.21 19.45 36.75
N ALA A 201 -6.02 20.76 36.97
CA ALA A 201 -5.21 21.27 38.07
C ALA A 201 -5.78 20.88 39.45
N GLU A 202 -7.09 20.97 39.64
CA GLU A 202 -7.76 20.53 40.87
C GLU A 202 -7.63 19.02 41.08
N ALA A 203 -7.73 18.22 40.01
CA ALA A 203 -7.55 16.77 40.10
C ALA A 203 -6.11 16.35 40.45
N ALA A 204 -5.10 17.15 40.08
CA ALA A 204 -3.70 16.88 40.38
C ALA A 204 -3.36 17.04 41.87
N LEU A 205 -4.19 17.76 42.65
CA LEU A 205 -4.01 17.90 44.09
C LEU A 205 -4.38 16.62 44.87
N ASP A 206 -5.16 15.72 44.28
CA ASP A 206 -5.56 14.45 44.89
C ASP A 206 -4.40 13.44 44.81
N PRO A 207 -3.84 13.00 45.96
CA PRO A 207 -2.68 12.09 45.97
C PRO A 207 -2.98 10.73 45.33
N VAL A 208 -4.22 10.23 45.40
CA VAL A 208 -4.56 8.93 44.81
C VAL A 208 -4.61 9.04 43.29
N LYS A 209 -5.23 10.11 42.76
CA LYS A 209 -5.33 10.32 41.31
C LYS A 209 -3.97 10.48 40.63
N ARG A 210 -2.96 10.98 41.36
CA ARG A 210 -1.59 11.08 40.85
C ARG A 210 -0.93 9.72 40.60
N GLU A 211 -1.31 8.69 41.36
CA GLU A 211 -0.65 7.38 41.32
C GLU A 211 -1.36 6.33 40.43
N VAL A 212 -2.60 6.56 40.01
CA VAL A 212 -3.40 5.59 39.23
C VAL A 212 -3.76 6.09 37.83
N GLY A 213 -4.12 5.17 36.94
CA GLY A 213 -4.64 5.50 35.61
C GLY A 213 -3.58 5.90 34.58
N TRP A 214 -2.29 5.65 34.87
CA TRP A 214 -1.20 5.77 33.90
C TRP A 214 -1.08 4.49 33.08
N MET A 215 -1.02 4.63 31.76
CA MET A 215 -1.10 3.53 30.79
C MET A 215 0.01 3.64 29.73
N GLY A 216 0.54 2.50 29.31
CA GLY A 216 1.46 2.42 28.16
C GLY A 216 0.73 2.38 26.82
N ARG A 217 1.45 2.59 25.72
CA ARG A 217 0.95 2.35 24.35
C ARG A 217 2.07 2.13 23.34
N ILE A 218 3.11 2.97 23.41
CA ILE A 218 4.26 2.95 22.50
C ILE A 218 5.46 2.37 23.22
N GLN A 219 6.38 1.77 22.46
CA GLN A 219 7.62 1.21 22.98
C GLN A 219 8.49 2.29 23.64
N PRO A 220 9.30 1.92 24.65
CA PRO A 220 10.20 2.86 25.28
C PRO A 220 11.32 3.30 24.35
N LEU A 221 11.79 4.53 24.52
CA LEU A 221 13.06 4.97 23.97
C LEU A 221 14.18 4.54 24.93
N ILE A 222 15.11 3.72 24.47
CA ILE A 222 16.33 3.36 25.20
C ILE A 222 17.45 4.25 24.68
N THR A 223 17.97 5.15 25.52
CA THR A 223 19.05 6.06 25.14
C THR A 223 20.39 5.32 25.05
N GLU A 224 21.39 5.94 24.42
CA GLU A 224 22.76 5.39 24.38
C GLU A 224 23.36 5.12 25.77
N SER A 225 22.94 5.87 26.79
CA SER A 225 23.37 5.65 28.18
C SER A 225 22.71 4.44 28.85
N GLY A 226 21.76 3.78 28.20
CA GLY A 226 20.99 2.66 28.74
C GLY A 226 19.81 3.09 29.63
N ARG A 227 19.46 4.38 29.66
CA ARG A 227 18.25 4.87 30.32
C ARG A 227 17.04 4.47 29.48
N VAL A 228 16.01 3.93 30.13
CA VAL A 228 14.73 3.55 29.52
C VAL A 228 13.71 4.64 29.81
N LEU A 229 13.18 5.25 28.76
CA LEU A 229 12.10 6.24 28.80
C LEU A 229 10.80 5.59 28.32
N MET A 230 9.98 5.13 29.25
CA MET A 230 8.69 4.49 28.96
C MET A 230 7.58 5.54 28.85
N PRO A 231 7.03 5.81 27.65
CA PRO A 231 5.96 6.77 27.48
C PRO A 231 4.66 6.29 28.11
N LEU A 232 4.05 7.13 28.95
CA LEU A 232 2.78 6.87 29.61
C LEU A 232 1.78 8.00 29.33
N TYR A 233 0.50 7.67 29.46
CA TYR A 233 -0.58 8.64 29.39
C TYR A 233 -1.70 8.33 30.38
N SER A 234 -2.55 9.30 30.66
CA SER A 234 -3.72 9.13 31.52
C SER A 234 -4.97 9.67 30.82
N ASP A 235 -6.01 8.84 30.71
CA ASP A 235 -7.34 9.31 30.28
C ASP A 235 -8.06 10.09 31.38
N GLY A 236 -7.60 9.98 32.64
CA GLY A 236 -8.10 10.79 33.76
C GLY A 236 -7.64 12.25 33.69
N TYR A 237 -6.39 12.46 33.25
CA TYR A 237 -5.82 13.79 33.06
C TYR A 237 -5.86 14.27 31.59
N ASN A 238 -6.05 13.33 30.64
CA ASN A 238 -5.92 13.52 29.20
C ASN A 238 -4.58 14.21 28.82
N MET A 239 -3.51 13.75 29.45
CA MET A 239 -2.12 14.21 29.26
C MET A 239 -1.15 13.03 29.36
N SER A 240 0.14 13.32 29.13
CA SER A 240 1.22 12.32 29.15
C SER A 240 2.25 12.55 30.26
N LEU A 241 3.00 11.50 30.61
CA LEU A 241 4.24 11.55 31.39
C LEU A 241 5.20 10.45 30.91
N VAL A 242 6.43 10.45 31.39
CA VAL A 242 7.39 9.38 31.12
C VAL A 242 7.80 8.68 32.41
N ALA A 243 7.73 7.36 32.44
CA ALA A 243 8.38 6.57 33.47
C ALA A 243 9.85 6.33 33.08
N ILE A 244 10.76 6.70 33.97
CA ILE A 244 12.21 6.65 33.74
C ILE A 244 12.79 5.49 34.55
N SER A 245 13.59 4.66 33.89
CA SER A 245 14.43 3.66 34.54
C SER A 245 15.88 3.85 34.13
N ASP A 246 16.77 3.90 35.12
CA ASP A 246 18.22 3.97 34.94
C ASP A 246 18.88 2.59 35.20
N ASP A 247 18.09 1.52 35.32
CA ASP A 247 18.53 0.16 35.69
C ASP A 247 17.86 -0.95 34.86
N ASN A 248 17.61 -0.71 33.58
CA ASN A 248 17.02 -1.68 32.63
C ASN A 248 15.59 -2.12 32.95
N GLY A 249 14.78 -1.22 33.49
CA GLY A 249 13.37 -1.48 33.81
C GLY A 249 13.13 -2.18 35.14
N ASP A 250 14.16 -2.35 35.97
CA ASP A 250 14.01 -2.96 37.31
C ASP A 250 13.34 -1.99 38.30
N ARG A 251 13.59 -0.68 38.16
CA ARG A 251 12.95 0.37 38.97
C ARG A 251 12.53 1.53 38.10
N TRP A 252 11.42 2.15 38.49
CA TRP A 252 10.79 3.24 37.74
C TRP A 252 10.56 4.45 38.64
N ARG A 253 10.75 5.64 38.08
CA ARG A 253 10.34 6.91 38.68
C ARG A 253 9.66 7.78 37.62
N PRO A 254 8.72 8.65 37.99
CA PRO A 254 8.07 9.53 37.02
C PRO A 254 8.98 10.70 36.63
N SER A 255 8.81 11.18 35.41
CA SER A 255 9.20 12.53 34.97
C SER A 255 8.21 13.58 35.49
N LEU A 256 8.48 14.86 35.20
CA LEU A 256 7.42 15.87 35.15
C LEU A 256 6.46 15.60 33.97
N PRO A 257 5.20 16.05 34.04
CA PRO A 257 4.21 15.74 33.02
C PRO A 257 4.47 16.52 31.72
N ILE A 258 4.04 15.94 30.61
CA ILE A 258 3.98 16.64 29.33
C ILE A 258 2.65 17.40 29.29
N VAL A 259 2.68 18.67 29.68
CA VAL A 259 1.47 19.49 29.83
C VAL A 259 0.94 19.92 28.47
N GLY A 260 -0.32 19.64 28.20
CA GLY A 260 -1.03 20.04 26.99
C GLY A 260 -2.53 19.76 27.07
N ARG A 261 -3.26 20.09 26.01
CA ARG A 261 -4.70 19.81 25.89
C ARG A 261 -4.91 18.52 25.12
N GLY A 262 -5.19 17.41 25.82
CA GLY A 262 -5.53 16.15 25.19
C GLY A 262 -4.37 15.42 24.50
N ASN A 263 -3.14 15.71 24.89
CA ASN A 263 -1.94 15.08 24.35
C ASN A 263 -1.68 13.74 25.06
N ILE A 264 -1.96 12.64 24.38
CA ILE A 264 -1.81 11.29 24.94
C ILE A 264 -1.01 10.39 24.00
N GLN A 265 -0.57 9.23 24.53
CA GLN A 265 0.11 8.17 23.77
C GLN A 265 1.38 8.67 23.05
N PRO A 266 2.43 9.09 23.78
CA PRO A 266 3.64 9.63 23.16
C PRO A 266 4.50 8.56 22.48
N ALA A 267 4.96 8.87 21.28
CA ALA A 267 6.09 8.20 20.61
C ALA A 267 7.35 9.06 20.78
N LEU A 268 8.41 8.47 21.33
CA LEU A 268 9.63 9.19 21.72
C LEU A 268 10.76 8.96 20.72
N LEU A 269 11.40 10.03 20.26
CA LEU A 269 12.63 9.99 19.43
C LEU A 269 13.72 10.85 20.06
N GLN A 270 14.97 10.60 19.71
CA GLN A 270 16.11 11.43 20.13
C GLN A 270 16.74 12.10 18.91
N LYS A 271 16.92 13.42 18.97
CA LYS A 271 17.71 14.20 18.01
C LYS A 271 19.19 13.95 18.20
N LYS A 272 19.99 14.28 17.19
CA LYS A 272 21.47 14.20 17.24
C LYS A 272 22.09 15.05 18.35
N ASP A 273 21.44 16.13 18.78
CA ASP A 273 21.89 16.97 19.89
C ASP A 273 21.55 16.42 21.29
N GLY A 274 20.86 15.27 21.35
CA GLY A 274 20.42 14.63 22.58
C GLY A 274 19.01 15.01 23.04
N THR A 275 18.38 16.02 22.44
CA THR A 275 17.00 16.43 22.75
C THR A 275 16.03 15.29 22.45
N VAL A 276 15.17 14.96 23.42
CA VAL A 276 14.10 13.97 23.24
C VAL A 276 12.84 14.68 22.76
N VAL A 277 12.20 14.15 21.72
CA VAL A 277 10.95 14.65 21.16
C VAL A 277 9.85 13.62 21.41
N ALA A 278 8.67 14.09 21.84
CA ALA A 278 7.47 13.29 21.96
C ALA A 278 6.45 13.71 20.89
N TYR A 279 6.05 12.81 19.99
CA TYR A 279 4.87 13.00 19.12
C TYR A 279 3.67 12.25 19.69
N MET A 280 2.52 12.90 19.75
CA MET A 280 1.36 12.44 20.51
C MET A 280 0.07 12.54 19.69
N ARG A 281 -0.86 11.65 20.01
CA ARG A 281 -2.25 11.74 19.60
C ARG A 281 -2.90 13.01 20.15
N ASP A 282 -3.85 13.56 19.39
CA ASP A 282 -4.64 14.75 19.76
C ASP A 282 -6.08 14.38 20.11
N ASN A 283 -6.43 14.49 21.38
CA ASN A 283 -7.82 14.49 21.87
C ASN A 283 -8.27 15.89 22.31
N GLY A 284 -7.50 16.92 21.97
CA GLY A 284 -7.68 18.30 22.39
C GLY A 284 -8.68 19.07 21.53
N ASP A 285 -8.53 20.38 21.54
CA ASP A 285 -9.34 21.32 20.77
C ASP A 285 -9.06 21.23 19.24
N ALA A 286 -9.85 21.90 18.41
CA ALA A 286 -9.58 21.99 16.98
C ALA A 286 -8.49 23.05 16.68
N PRO A 287 -7.77 22.96 15.55
CA PRO A 287 -7.78 21.87 14.58
C PRO A 287 -7.04 20.64 15.12
N GLN A 288 -7.41 19.45 14.65
CA GLN A 288 -6.84 18.20 15.15
C GLN A 288 -5.50 17.89 14.45
N ARG A 289 -4.41 17.89 15.21
CA ARG A 289 -3.04 17.77 14.69
C ARG A 289 -2.22 16.88 15.60
N VAL A 290 -1.27 16.11 15.06
CA VAL A 290 -0.26 15.46 15.91
C VAL A 290 0.36 16.53 16.82
N VAL A 291 0.40 16.26 18.12
CA VAL A 291 0.94 17.19 19.12
C VAL A 291 2.39 16.82 19.41
N MET A 292 3.27 17.79 19.62
CA MET A 292 4.67 17.58 19.92
C MET A 292 5.11 18.29 21.20
N SER A 293 6.08 17.71 21.92
CA SER A 293 6.78 18.33 23.05
C SER A 293 8.25 17.89 23.04
N GLN A 294 9.13 18.65 23.68
CA GLN A 294 10.56 18.40 23.71
C GLN A 294 11.11 18.42 25.13
N SER A 295 12.10 17.56 25.38
CA SER A 295 12.89 17.51 26.61
C SER A 295 14.36 17.69 26.27
N SER A 296 15.02 18.65 26.93
CA SER A 296 16.46 18.94 26.77
C SER A 296 17.32 18.33 27.88
N ASP A 297 16.72 17.56 28.79
CA ASP A 297 17.34 17.01 29.99
C ASP A 297 17.13 15.49 30.14
N ASN A 298 17.07 14.76 29.02
CA ASN A 298 16.90 13.31 28.96
C ASN A 298 15.58 12.80 29.59
N GLY A 299 14.48 13.48 29.29
CA GLY A 299 13.11 13.06 29.62
C GLY A 299 12.62 13.47 31.00
N GLU A 300 13.41 14.24 31.77
CA GLU A 300 13.05 14.67 33.12
C GLU A 300 11.96 15.75 33.10
N THR A 301 12.14 16.77 32.25
CA THR A 301 11.20 17.88 32.06
C THR A 301 10.87 18.09 30.59
N TRP A 302 9.70 18.67 30.34
CA TRP A 302 9.11 18.76 29.01
C TRP A 302 8.59 20.16 28.75
N SER A 303 8.76 20.65 27.52
CA SER A 303 8.07 21.85 27.06
C SER A 303 6.55 21.62 27.07
N VAL A 304 5.78 22.70 27.12
CA VAL A 304 4.34 22.60 26.82
C VAL A 304 4.13 22.00 25.43
N ALA A 305 3.03 21.26 25.28
CA ALA A 305 2.72 20.54 24.06
C ALA A 305 2.14 21.49 22.99
N GLU A 306 2.66 21.40 21.77
CA GLU A 306 2.30 22.26 20.64
C GLU A 306 1.79 21.44 19.46
N LYS A 307 0.89 22.01 18.65
CA LYS A 307 0.36 21.31 17.47
C LYS A 307 1.32 21.42 16.29
N THR A 308 1.57 20.27 15.65
CA THR A 308 2.30 20.19 14.38
C THR A 308 1.41 20.57 13.19
N THR A 309 1.96 20.47 11.97
CA THR A 309 1.19 20.57 10.73
C THR A 309 0.54 19.25 10.30
N LEU A 310 0.89 18.11 10.91
CA LEU A 310 0.37 16.80 10.54
C LEU A 310 -1.07 16.61 11.07
N PRO A 311 -2.07 16.30 10.23
CA PRO A 311 -3.40 15.96 10.70
C PRO A 311 -3.39 14.73 11.60
N ASN A 312 -4.28 14.69 12.58
CA ASN A 312 -4.50 13.52 13.42
C ASN A 312 -6.00 13.42 13.77
N PRO A 313 -6.65 12.25 13.68
CA PRO A 313 -8.09 12.13 13.94
C PRO A 313 -8.38 11.68 15.37
N GLY A 314 -7.50 12.00 16.32
CA GLY A 314 -7.50 11.39 17.65
C GLY A 314 -7.11 9.91 17.60
N SER A 315 -6.00 9.60 16.92
CA SER A 315 -5.45 8.24 16.80
C SER A 315 -3.97 8.21 17.19
N SER A 316 -3.51 7.09 17.76
CA SER A 316 -2.10 6.87 18.14
C SER A 316 -1.19 7.04 16.93
N VAL A 317 -0.01 7.60 17.17
CA VAL A 317 1.12 7.61 16.22
C VAL A 317 2.24 6.75 16.78
N ASP A 318 3.13 6.27 15.93
CA ASP A 318 4.42 5.69 16.34
C ASP A 318 5.52 6.19 15.40
N ALA A 319 6.74 6.32 15.90
CA ALA A 319 7.84 6.91 15.15
C ALA A 319 9.22 6.44 15.68
N ILE A 320 10.16 6.24 14.76
CA ILE A 320 11.52 5.78 15.04
C ILE A 320 12.55 6.60 14.28
N VAL A 321 13.78 6.60 14.79
CA VAL A 321 14.97 7.00 14.02
C VAL A 321 15.51 5.74 13.36
N LEU A 322 15.60 5.74 12.02
CA LEU A 322 16.16 4.64 11.24
C LEU A 322 17.68 4.61 11.38
N GLU A 323 18.30 3.47 11.06
CA GLU A 323 19.75 3.26 11.10
C GLU A 323 20.55 4.27 10.26
N ASP A 324 19.97 4.78 9.17
CA ASP A 324 20.57 5.81 8.31
C ASP A 324 20.39 7.25 8.85
N GLY A 325 19.70 7.39 9.98
CA GLY A 325 19.40 8.66 10.65
C GLY A 325 18.15 9.38 10.14
N GLN A 326 17.44 8.84 9.14
CA GLN A 326 16.13 9.36 8.75
C GLN A 326 15.07 9.06 9.81
N TRP A 327 14.03 9.89 9.91
CA TRP A 327 12.92 9.68 10.84
C TRP A 327 11.73 9.11 10.09
N LEU A 328 11.15 8.04 10.63
CA LEU A 328 9.97 7.38 10.06
C LEU A 328 8.82 7.43 11.07
N MET A 329 7.65 7.87 10.62
CA MET A 329 6.43 7.92 11.44
C MET A 329 5.30 7.17 10.74
N VAL A 330 4.55 6.38 11.49
CA VAL A 330 3.28 5.81 11.07
C VAL A 330 2.13 6.52 11.77
N HIS A 331 1.19 7.06 11.00
CA HIS A 331 0.05 7.81 11.54
C HIS A 331 -1.18 7.77 10.62
N ASN A 332 -2.33 8.24 11.12
CA ASN A 332 -3.48 8.56 10.28
C ASN A 332 -3.38 10.03 9.82
N ASP A 333 -3.53 10.32 8.54
CA ASP A 333 -3.29 11.64 7.94
C ASP A 333 -4.58 12.46 7.67
N LEU A 334 -5.60 12.25 8.51
CA LEU A 334 -6.88 12.94 8.47
C LEU A 334 -7.16 13.65 9.79
N GLU A 335 -8.00 14.70 9.77
CA GLU A 335 -8.57 15.28 11.00
C GLU A 335 -9.75 14.45 11.54
N LYS A 336 -10.35 13.60 10.70
CA LYS A 336 -11.50 12.76 11.07
C LYS A 336 -11.45 11.41 10.37
N GLY A 337 -11.67 10.35 11.14
CA GLY A 337 -11.70 8.97 10.64
C GLY A 337 -10.32 8.32 10.55
N ARG A 338 -10.31 6.98 10.56
CA ARG A 338 -9.08 6.16 10.61
C ARG A 338 -8.97 5.21 9.41
N HIS A 339 -9.57 5.57 8.27
CA HIS A 339 -9.61 4.75 7.04
C HIS A 339 -8.35 4.92 6.16
N ARG A 340 -7.36 5.71 6.62
CA ARG A 340 -6.08 5.93 5.96
C ARG A 340 -4.95 5.81 6.97
N LEU A 341 -4.01 4.90 6.76
CA LEU A 341 -2.81 4.74 7.57
C LEU A 341 -1.60 4.97 6.67
N VAL A 342 -0.71 5.87 7.06
CA VAL A 342 0.40 6.36 6.23
C VAL A 342 1.73 6.23 6.96
N LEU A 343 2.77 5.90 6.21
CA LEU A 343 4.16 6.08 6.60
C LEU A 343 4.65 7.42 6.05
N SER A 344 5.20 8.27 6.92
CA SER A 344 5.79 9.57 6.61
C SER A 344 7.28 9.52 6.94
N LEU A 345 8.14 9.93 6.00
CA LEU A 345 9.60 9.94 6.16
C LEU A 345 10.14 11.38 6.18
N SER A 346 11.05 11.65 7.10
CA SER A 346 11.76 12.92 7.28
C SER A 346 13.28 12.68 7.22
N ASP A 347 13.99 13.59 6.58
CA ASP A 347 15.46 13.64 6.51
C ASP A 347 16.04 14.85 7.27
N ASP A 348 15.20 15.54 8.06
CA ASP A 348 15.51 16.79 8.75
C ASP A 348 15.01 16.82 10.21
N GLU A 349 15.11 15.67 10.89
CA GLU A 349 14.74 15.48 12.30
C GLU A 349 13.31 15.93 12.63
N GLY A 350 12.37 15.61 11.73
CA GLY A 350 10.93 15.86 11.92
C GLY A 350 10.49 17.30 11.64
N ALA A 351 11.37 18.16 11.13
CA ALA A 351 11.01 19.52 10.71
C ALA A 351 10.09 19.51 9.48
N SER A 352 10.30 18.59 8.54
CA SER A 352 9.42 18.33 7.41
C SER A 352 9.29 16.83 7.11
N TRP A 353 8.12 16.44 6.59
CA TRP A 353 7.78 15.04 6.25
C TRP A 353 7.60 14.92 4.74
N LYS A 354 8.73 14.86 4.02
CA LYS A 354 8.83 15.02 2.57
C LYS A 354 8.18 13.88 1.78
N TRP A 355 8.34 12.65 2.25
CA TRP A 355 7.81 11.47 1.57
C TRP A 355 6.71 10.84 2.40
N LYS A 356 5.66 10.37 1.72
CA LYS A 356 4.52 9.71 2.35
C LYS A 356 4.03 8.57 1.47
N ARG A 357 3.72 7.43 2.08
CA ARG A 357 3.08 6.30 1.39
C ARG A 357 2.07 5.61 2.27
N HIS A 358 0.87 5.38 1.76
CA HIS A 358 -0.20 4.72 2.51
C HIS A 358 0.08 3.22 2.64
N LEU A 359 0.03 2.73 3.88
CA LEU A 359 -0.09 1.30 4.19
C LEU A 359 -1.51 0.82 3.92
N GLU A 360 -2.49 1.67 4.24
CA GLU A 360 -3.90 1.40 4.03
C GLU A 360 -4.60 2.66 3.54
N TYR A 361 -5.47 2.51 2.55
CA TYR A 361 -6.31 3.57 2.02
C TYR A 361 -7.62 2.97 1.55
N VAL A 362 -8.71 3.21 2.28
CA VAL A 362 -10.06 2.79 1.89
C VAL A 362 -11.04 3.94 2.02
N PRO A 363 -12.18 3.93 1.31
CA PRO A 363 -13.24 4.92 1.50
C PRO A 363 -13.71 5.02 2.96
N ARG A 364 -14.25 6.18 3.32
CA ARG A 364 -14.79 6.41 4.65
C ARG A 364 -15.92 5.40 4.96
N GLY A 365 -15.74 4.63 6.03
CA GLY A 365 -16.73 3.64 6.48
C GLY A 365 -16.43 2.22 6.02
N GLU A 366 -15.48 2.02 5.11
CA GLU A 366 -15.08 0.68 4.61
C GLU A 366 -13.94 0.04 5.41
N GLY A 367 -13.35 0.77 6.37
CA GLY A 367 -12.31 0.22 7.24
C GLY A 367 -11.77 1.20 8.27
N GLY A 368 -11.05 0.67 9.24
CA GLY A 368 -10.38 1.40 10.31
C GLY A 368 -9.04 0.77 10.66
N PHE A 369 -7.97 1.56 10.51
CA PHE A 369 -6.59 1.13 10.71
C PHE A 369 -5.92 2.07 11.69
N SER A 370 -5.44 1.54 12.80
CA SER A 370 -4.99 2.39 13.90
C SER A 370 -4.11 1.66 14.90
N TYR A 371 -3.56 2.41 15.86
CA TYR A 371 -2.72 1.88 16.92
C TYR A 371 -1.55 1.08 16.33
N PRO A 372 -0.69 1.75 15.54
CA PRO A 372 0.47 1.10 14.97
C PRO A 372 1.58 0.94 16.00
N THR A 373 2.40 -0.10 15.82
CA THR A 373 3.74 -0.24 16.40
C THR A 373 4.74 -0.36 15.27
N LEU A 374 5.84 0.39 15.36
CA LEU A 374 6.86 0.55 14.34
C LEU A 374 8.26 0.26 14.93
N PHE A 375 9.02 -0.64 14.31
CA PHE A 375 10.42 -0.88 14.66
C PHE A 375 11.24 -1.29 13.42
N GLN A 376 12.54 -1.06 13.45
CA GLN A 376 13.48 -1.55 12.44
C GLN A 376 14.21 -2.77 13.00
N GLY A 377 14.20 -3.87 12.24
CA GLY A 377 14.92 -5.09 12.57
C GLY A 377 16.39 -5.01 12.22
N ALA A 378 17.17 -5.97 12.72
CA ALA A 378 18.63 -6.03 12.58
C ALA A 378 19.12 -6.25 11.15
N ASP A 379 18.24 -6.64 10.22
CA ASP A 379 18.53 -6.75 8.79
C ASP A 379 18.17 -5.47 7.99
N GLY A 380 17.78 -4.40 8.68
CA GLY A 380 17.36 -3.13 8.11
C GLY A 380 15.88 -3.08 7.72
N THR A 381 15.15 -4.20 7.77
CA THR A 381 13.72 -4.25 7.46
C THR A 381 12.91 -3.50 8.51
N VAL A 382 11.98 -2.66 8.05
CA VAL A 382 11.01 -2.00 8.92
C VAL A 382 9.79 -2.90 9.06
N HIS A 383 9.35 -3.09 10.31
CA HIS A 383 8.14 -3.83 10.65
C HIS A 383 7.09 -2.90 11.24
N VAL A 384 5.85 -3.07 10.79
CA VAL A 384 4.69 -2.35 11.30
C VAL A 384 3.60 -3.35 11.69
N THR A 385 3.07 -3.26 12.90
CA THR A 385 1.86 -3.99 13.30
C THR A 385 0.77 -2.99 13.67
N TYR A 386 -0.49 -3.24 13.29
CA TYR A 386 -1.58 -2.31 13.58
C TYR A 386 -2.93 -3.01 13.68
N SER A 387 -3.87 -2.36 14.36
CA SER A 387 -5.26 -2.81 14.43
C SER A 387 -5.91 -2.68 13.05
N TYR A 388 -6.45 -3.79 12.54
CA TYR A 388 -7.04 -3.89 11.21
C TYR A 388 -8.52 -4.27 11.34
N HIS A 389 -9.40 -3.28 11.19
CA HIS A 389 -10.86 -3.46 11.32
C HIS A 389 -11.53 -3.19 9.98
N THR A 390 -12.35 -4.14 9.54
CA THR A 390 -13.14 -4.07 8.30
C THR A 390 -14.59 -4.48 8.61
N PRO A 391 -15.53 -4.30 7.68
CA PRO A 391 -16.88 -4.84 7.81
C PRO A 391 -16.91 -6.36 8.06
N ASP A 392 -15.94 -7.09 7.52
CA ASP A 392 -15.85 -8.56 7.61
C ASP A 392 -15.27 -9.07 8.93
N GLY A 393 -14.68 -8.19 9.74
CA GLY A 393 -14.15 -8.52 11.06
C GLY A 393 -12.92 -7.74 11.46
N LYS A 394 -12.28 -8.18 12.54
CA LYS A 394 -11.14 -7.51 13.18
C LYS A 394 -9.96 -8.44 13.32
N SER A 395 -8.76 -7.91 13.12
CA SER A 395 -7.49 -8.61 13.34
C SER A 395 -6.36 -7.60 13.64
N ILE A 396 -5.14 -8.09 13.82
CA ILE A 396 -3.89 -7.32 13.73
C ILE A 396 -3.22 -7.65 12.40
N LYS A 397 -2.84 -6.62 11.65
CA LYS A 397 -2.07 -6.77 10.42
C LYS A 397 -0.60 -6.45 10.67
N HIS A 398 0.28 -7.26 10.10
CA HIS A 398 1.73 -7.10 10.09
C HIS A 398 2.17 -6.76 8.66
N VAL A 399 3.06 -5.79 8.55
CA VAL A 399 3.71 -5.36 7.31
C VAL A 399 5.23 -5.36 7.55
N SER A 400 5.99 -5.84 6.58
CA SER A 400 7.45 -5.69 6.49
C SER A 400 7.81 -4.94 5.22
N LEU A 401 8.76 -3.99 5.30
CA LEU A 401 9.21 -3.23 4.13
C LEU A 401 10.61 -2.66 4.31
N GLN A 402 11.28 -2.37 3.19
CA GLN A 402 12.49 -1.54 3.22
C GLN A 402 12.13 -0.05 3.33
N PRO A 403 12.88 0.78 4.08
CA PRO A 403 12.58 2.21 4.23
C PRO A 403 12.39 2.97 2.91
N GLU A 404 13.18 2.62 1.89
CA GLU A 404 13.11 3.22 0.54
C GLU A 404 11.74 3.03 -0.13
N TRP A 405 10.97 2.00 0.23
CA TRP A 405 9.62 1.79 -0.27
C TRP A 405 8.69 2.99 -0.01
N VAL A 406 8.93 3.73 1.09
CA VAL A 406 8.13 4.93 1.46
C VAL A 406 8.32 6.07 0.45
N LYS A 407 9.46 6.14 -0.24
CA LYS A 407 9.74 7.17 -1.24
C LYS A 407 9.04 6.90 -2.59
N GLY A 408 8.34 5.76 -2.72
CA GLY A 408 7.87 5.24 -4.01
C GLY A 408 9.00 4.51 -4.73
N ALA A 409 8.67 3.53 -5.58
CA ALA A 409 9.66 2.73 -6.31
C ALA A 409 10.82 3.59 -6.82
N SER A 410 12.04 3.15 -6.56
CA SER A 410 13.29 3.84 -6.89
C SER A 410 13.40 4.05 -8.41
N GLY A 411 12.87 5.15 -8.92
CA GLY A 411 12.92 5.54 -10.33
C GLY A 411 11.99 6.71 -10.66
N GLU A 412 12.34 7.48 -11.70
CA GLU A 412 11.42 8.43 -12.34
C GLU A 412 10.29 7.63 -13.01
N THR A 413 9.02 7.97 -12.76
CA THR A 413 7.87 7.28 -13.42
C THR A 413 7.87 7.55 -14.93
N ASN A 414 7.22 6.72 -15.74
CA ASN A 414 7.10 6.99 -17.17
C ASN A 414 6.32 8.30 -17.45
N ALA A 415 5.35 8.67 -16.60
CA ALA A 415 4.75 10.01 -16.64
C ALA A 415 5.79 11.13 -16.43
N GLU A 416 6.66 11.02 -15.43
CA GLU A 416 7.73 11.99 -15.18
C GLU A 416 8.77 12.00 -16.33
N LYS A 417 9.09 10.82 -16.89
CA LYS A 417 9.86 10.66 -18.13
C LYS A 417 9.15 11.23 -19.36
N LEU A 418 7.89 11.63 -19.29
CA LEU A 418 7.17 12.40 -20.32
C LEU A 418 6.97 13.88 -19.93
N GLY A 419 7.54 14.31 -18.80
CA GLY A 419 7.48 15.70 -18.34
C GLY A 419 6.16 16.07 -17.67
N PHE A 420 5.34 15.09 -17.29
CA PHE A 420 4.23 15.35 -16.37
C PHE A 420 4.76 15.70 -14.97
N PRO A 421 4.01 16.45 -14.15
CA PRO A 421 4.48 16.86 -12.84
C PRO A 421 4.71 15.66 -11.91
N LYS A 422 5.80 15.72 -11.14
CA LYS A 422 6.21 14.67 -10.20
C LYS A 422 5.09 14.30 -9.23
N GLY A 423 4.88 13.00 -9.00
CA GLY A 423 3.91 12.48 -8.05
C GLY A 423 2.44 12.61 -8.46
N LYS A 424 2.14 12.97 -9.71
CA LYS A 424 0.77 13.03 -10.24
C LYS A 424 0.28 11.69 -10.77
N LYS A 425 -1.03 11.48 -10.71
CA LYS A 425 -1.73 10.42 -11.45
C LYS A 425 -2.14 10.98 -12.81
N VAL A 426 -1.61 10.39 -13.87
CA VAL A 426 -1.95 10.73 -15.25
C VAL A 426 -2.78 9.58 -15.80
N LEU A 427 -4.03 9.83 -16.17
CA LEU A 427 -4.91 8.82 -16.72
C LEU A 427 -5.06 9.02 -18.23
N LEU A 428 -4.85 7.94 -18.97
CA LEU A 428 -5.21 7.81 -20.36
C LEU A 428 -6.48 6.96 -20.41
N LEU A 429 -7.63 7.63 -20.49
CA LEU A 429 -8.92 6.95 -20.60
C LEU A 429 -9.15 6.56 -22.05
N HIS A 430 -9.34 5.27 -22.31
CA HIS A 430 -9.22 4.69 -23.65
C HIS A 430 -10.48 3.90 -24.04
N MET A 431 -11.08 4.23 -25.20
CA MET A 431 -12.26 3.56 -25.72
C MET A 431 -11.89 2.35 -26.59
N ASP A 432 -12.14 1.16 -26.06
CA ASP A 432 -11.98 -0.11 -26.77
C ASP A 432 -13.18 -0.42 -27.68
N ASP A 433 -12.96 -1.33 -28.63
CA ASP A 433 -13.95 -1.89 -29.55
C ASP A 433 -14.64 -0.90 -30.50
N LEU A 434 -14.05 0.26 -30.78
CA LEU A 434 -14.54 1.11 -31.87
C LEU A 434 -14.45 0.33 -33.18
N GLY A 435 -15.42 0.51 -34.07
CA GLY A 435 -15.55 -0.27 -35.31
C GLY A 435 -16.18 -1.65 -35.15
N MET A 436 -16.41 -2.16 -33.93
CA MET A 436 -17.07 -3.47 -33.72
C MET A 436 -18.54 -3.47 -34.12
N SER A 437 -19.26 -2.38 -33.81
CA SER A 437 -20.69 -2.23 -34.10
C SER A 437 -21.10 -0.75 -34.20
N PRO A 438 -22.30 -0.44 -34.72
CA PRO A 438 -22.79 0.93 -34.77
C PRO A 438 -22.94 1.54 -33.38
N GLU A 439 -23.33 0.75 -32.37
CA GLU A 439 -23.51 1.21 -30.99
C GLU A 439 -22.20 1.64 -30.32
N ALA A 440 -21.11 0.89 -30.55
CA ALA A 440 -19.79 1.25 -30.07
C ALA A 440 -19.31 2.55 -30.75
N ASN A 441 -19.48 2.62 -32.07
CA ASN A 441 -19.16 3.80 -32.86
C ASN A 441 -19.93 5.04 -32.40
N ASP A 442 -21.23 4.93 -32.16
CA ASP A 442 -22.06 6.06 -31.78
C ASP A 442 -21.73 6.57 -30.37
N ALA A 443 -21.38 5.67 -29.44
CA ALA A 443 -20.88 6.06 -28.12
C ALA A 443 -19.51 6.75 -28.21
N GLY A 444 -18.58 6.22 -29.02
CA GLY A 444 -17.28 6.85 -29.26
C GLY A 444 -17.40 8.23 -29.91
N LYS A 445 -18.26 8.36 -30.92
CA LYS A 445 -18.58 9.66 -31.57
C LYS A 445 -19.13 10.65 -30.56
N PHE A 446 -20.01 10.22 -29.66
CA PHE A 446 -20.56 11.08 -28.60
C PHE A 446 -19.46 11.61 -27.68
N TYR A 447 -18.57 10.73 -27.20
CA TYR A 447 -17.45 11.13 -26.33
C TYR A 447 -16.52 12.13 -27.01
N ILE A 448 -16.12 11.85 -28.25
CA ILE A 448 -15.20 12.70 -29.01
C ILE A 448 -15.85 14.05 -29.37
N ALA A 449 -17.10 14.04 -29.83
CA ALA A 449 -17.80 15.25 -30.25
C ALA A 449 -17.94 16.26 -29.10
N ASN A 450 -18.12 15.77 -27.87
CA ASN A 450 -18.35 16.58 -26.68
C ASN A 450 -17.10 16.81 -25.81
N ASP A 451 -15.90 16.46 -26.30
CA ASP A 451 -14.62 16.67 -25.59
C ASP A 451 -14.54 15.99 -24.21
N HIS A 452 -15.27 14.89 -24.05
CA HIS A 452 -15.26 14.11 -22.82
C HIS A 452 -14.07 13.14 -22.81
N ILE A 453 -13.94 12.30 -23.85
CA ILE A 453 -12.84 11.35 -24.03
C ILE A 453 -12.45 11.36 -25.51
N LEU A 454 -11.16 11.52 -25.79
CA LEU A 454 -10.64 11.65 -27.14
C LEU A 454 -9.88 10.42 -27.64
N SER A 455 -9.38 9.59 -26.71
CA SER A 455 -8.57 8.42 -27.02
C SER A 455 -9.41 7.17 -27.22
N GLY A 456 -9.19 6.44 -28.31
CA GLY A 456 -9.83 5.16 -28.59
C GLY A 456 -9.15 4.39 -29.73
N ALA A 457 -9.46 3.12 -29.90
CA ALA A 457 -8.83 2.27 -30.90
C ALA A 457 -9.86 1.48 -31.72
N VAL A 458 -9.60 1.35 -33.03
CA VAL A 458 -10.55 0.75 -33.99
C VAL A 458 -10.18 -0.69 -34.33
N MET A 459 -11.15 -1.60 -34.19
CA MET A 459 -11.10 -2.99 -34.64
C MET A 459 -11.24 -3.06 -36.17
N MET A 460 -10.13 -2.90 -36.88
CA MET A 460 -10.12 -2.84 -38.34
C MET A 460 -10.74 -4.04 -39.07
N PRO A 461 -10.71 -5.28 -38.53
CA PRO A 461 -11.39 -6.42 -39.15
C PRO A 461 -12.93 -6.38 -39.13
N CYS A 462 -13.54 -5.49 -38.35
CA CYS A 462 -14.99 -5.44 -38.14
C CYS A 462 -15.71 -4.60 -39.22
N ASP A 463 -16.95 -4.98 -39.56
CA ASP A 463 -17.74 -4.35 -40.62
C ASP A 463 -18.01 -2.85 -40.39
N ASP A 464 -18.03 -2.42 -39.13
CA ASP A 464 -18.31 -1.04 -38.73
C ASP A 464 -17.04 -0.18 -38.58
N ALA A 465 -15.85 -0.71 -38.86
CA ALA A 465 -14.60 0.04 -38.84
C ALA A 465 -14.58 1.13 -39.92
N GLU A 466 -14.93 0.80 -41.17
CA GLU A 466 -14.91 1.74 -42.28
C GLU A 466 -15.83 2.96 -42.07
N PRO A 467 -17.11 2.78 -41.68
CA PRO A 467 -17.97 3.90 -41.31
C PRO A 467 -17.40 4.81 -40.21
N PHE A 468 -16.72 4.24 -39.21
CA PHE A 468 -16.09 5.04 -38.15
C PHE A 468 -14.90 5.84 -38.67
N ILE A 469 -14.04 5.21 -39.47
CA ILE A 469 -12.85 5.83 -40.05
C ILE A 469 -13.21 6.97 -41.01
N GLU A 470 -14.23 6.81 -41.85
CA GLU A 470 -14.75 7.89 -42.71
C GLU A 470 -15.24 9.10 -41.91
N TRP A 471 -15.87 8.86 -40.76
CA TRP A 471 -16.29 9.95 -39.87
C TRP A 471 -15.09 10.63 -39.22
N VAL A 472 -14.17 9.87 -38.62
CA VAL A 472 -13.13 10.42 -37.73
C VAL A 472 -12.01 11.15 -38.47
N LYS A 473 -11.77 10.85 -39.75
CA LYS A 473 -10.84 11.63 -40.60
C LYS A 473 -11.17 13.13 -40.64
N ASN A 474 -12.44 13.47 -40.41
CA ASN A 474 -12.92 14.85 -40.38
C ASN A 474 -12.94 15.46 -38.97
N VAL A 475 -12.34 14.79 -37.97
CA VAL A 475 -12.32 15.21 -36.56
C VAL A 475 -10.88 15.25 -36.04
N PRO A 476 -10.11 16.34 -36.32
CA PRO A 476 -8.67 16.39 -36.04
C PRO A 476 -8.26 16.22 -34.57
N LYS A 477 -9.17 16.51 -33.64
CA LYS A 477 -8.95 16.36 -32.20
C LYS A 477 -9.00 14.91 -31.71
N ALA A 478 -9.54 13.99 -32.51
CA ALA A 478 -9.64 12.59 -32.14
C ALA A 478 -8.25 11.95 -32.06
N ASP A 479 -8.03 11.15 -31.03
CA ASP A 479 -6.81 10.42 -30.76
C ASP A 479 -7.07 8.93 -31.00
N ILE A 480 -7.01 8.51 -32.28
CA ILE A 480 -7.47 7.19 -32.70
C ILE A 480 -6.32 6.29 -33.11
N GLY A 481 -6.26 5.11 -32.50
CA GLY A 481 -5.33 4.03 -32.81
C GLY A 481 -5.99 2.84 -33.49
N VAL A 482 -5.20 1.77 -33.66
CA VAL A 482 -5.68 0.48 -34.17
C VAL A 482 -5.83 -0.49 -33.00
N HIS A 483 -7.03 -1.03 -32.82
CA HIS A 483 -7.29 -2.11 -31.86
C HIS A 483 -6.90 -3.44 -32.46
N LEU A 484 -5.64 -3.85 -32.25
CA LEU A 484 -5.09 -5.02 -32.93
C LEU A 484 -5.87 -6.28 -32.54
N THR A 485 -6.68 -6.73 -33.48
CA THR A 485 -7.71 -7.74 -33.26
C THR A 485 -7.22 -9.06 -33.83
N LEU A 486 -7.00 -10.06 -32.96
CA LEU A 486 -6.57 -11.41 -33.37
C LEU A 486 -7.56 -12.49 -32.92
N THR A 487 -8.64 -12.08 -32.25
CA THR A 487 -9.71 -12.94 -31.77
C THR A 487 -11.06 -12.45 -32.28
N SER A 488 -12.03 -13.36 -32.36
CA SER A 488 -13.44 -13.05 -32.60
C SER A 488 -14.31 -13.90 -31.68
N GLU A 489 -14.65 -13.34 -30.52
CA GLU A 489 -15.16 -14.01 -29.33
C GLU A 489 -16.67 -14.25 -29.36
N TRP A 490 -17.45 -13.39 -30.01
CA TRP A 490 -18.92 -13.40 -29.93
C TRP A 490 -19.56 -14.58 -30.64
N LYS A 491 -20.69 -15.07 -30.13
CA LYS A 491 -21.31 -16.30 -30.66
C LYS A 491 -21.67 -16.20 -32.15
N THR A 492 -22.37 -15.13 -32.54
CA THR A 492 -22.93 -14.93 -33.89
C THR A 492 -22.39 -13.69 -34.61
N TRP A 493 -21.67 -12.82 -33.92
CA TRP A 493 -21.11 -11.58 -34.46
C TRP A 493 -19.61 -11.75 -34.69
N ARG A 494 -19.23 -12.36 -35.83
CA ARG A 494 -17.87 -12.87 -36.07
C ARG A 494 -17.18 -12.22 -37.27
N TRP A 495 -15.91 -11.86 -37.13
CA TRP A 495 -15.05 -11.29 -38.18
C TRP A 495 -13.90 -12.22 -38.56
N ALA A 496 -13.34 -11.98 -39.75
CA ALA A 496 -12.21 -12.71 -40.33
C ALA A 496 -10.97 -11.79 -40.34
N PRO A 497 -9.73 -12.32 -40.46
CA PRO A 497 -8.54 -11.50 -40.69
C PRO A 497 -8.66 -10.64 -41.94
N LEU A 498 -7.95 -9.51 -41.94
CA LEU A 498 -7.78 -8.67 -43.13
C LEU A 498 -6.77 -9.27 -44.10
N SER A 499 -5.79 -10.00 -43.58
CA SER A 499 -4.79 -10.72 -44.38
C SER A 499 -5.43 -11.84 -45.19
N ASN A 500 -4.75 -12.24 -46.27
CA ASN A 500 -5.17 -13.39 -47.05
C ASN A 500 -5.21 -14.65 -46.16
N PRO A 501 -6.35 -15.36 -46.06
CA PRO A 501 -6.47 -16.58 -45.26
C PRO A 501 -5.42 -17.67 -45.53
N GLU A 502 -4.86 -17.71 -46.74
CA GLU A 502 -3.79 -18.65 -47.09
C GLU A 502 -2.43 -18.30 -46.47
N GLU A 503 -2.22 -17.04 -46.10
CA GLU A 503 -0.99 -16.53 -45.47
C GLU A 503 -1.04 -16.60 -43.95
N VAL A 504 -2.25 -16.63 -43.37
CA VAL A 504 -2.48 -16.69 -41.91
C VAL A 504 -3.39 -17.85 -41.46
N PRO A 505 -3.22 -19.09 -41.96
CA PRO A 505 -4.11 -20.20 -41.62
C PRO A 505 -4.21 -20.49 -40.11
N GLY A 506 -3.16 -20.18 -39.33
CA GLY A 506 -3.12 -20.35 -37.89
C GLY A 506 -4.00 -19.37 -37.10
N LEU A 507 -4.39 -18.24 -37.69
CA LEU A 507 -5.29 -17.25 -37.07
C LEU A 507 -6.78 -17.58 -37.28
N ILE A 508 -7.09 -18.57 -38.12
CA ILE A 508 -8.44 -18.82 -38.61
C ILE A 508 -9.00 -20.13 -38.05
N ASP A 509 -10.24 -20.09 -37.55
CA ASP A 509 -10.99 -21.22 -37.06
C ASP A 509 -11.67 -22.01 -38.21
N PRO A 510 -12.25 -23.20 -37.93
CA PRO A 510 -12.94 -24.00 -38.94
C PRO A 510 -14.15 -23.31 -39.63
N GLU A 511 -14.65 -22.20 -39.08
CA GLU A 511 -15.72 -21.39 -39.65
C GLU A 511 -15.19 -20.26 -40.56
N GLY A 512 -13.88 -20.14 -40.74
CA GLY A 512 -13.26 -19.08 -41.55
C GLY A 512 -13.19 -17.73 -40.81
N LYS A 513 -13.24 -17.74 -39.47
CA LYS A 513 -13.24 -16.55 -38.61
C LYS A 513 -12.05 -16.58 -37.65
N MET A 514 -11.65 -15.44 -37.08
CA MET A 514 -10.54 -15.42 -36.11
C MET A 514 -10.89 -16.18 -34.84
N TRP A 515 -9.99 -16.95 -34.22
CA TRP A 515 -10.26 -17.74 -33.02
C TRP A 515 -11.01 -17.01 -31.89
N ARG A 516 -11.80 -17.75 -31.09
CA ARG A 516 -12.67 -17.13 -30.06
C ARG A 516 -11.93 -16.73 -28.80
N ARG A 517 -10.80 -17.37 -28.50
CA ARG A 517 -10.06 -17.20 -27.24
C ARG A 517 -8.58 -17.02 -27.51
N VAL A 518 -7.92 -16.22 -26.66
CA VAL A 518 -6.48 -15.95 -26.71
C VAL A 518 -5.64 -17.22 -26.78
N HIS A 519 -5.93 -18.23 -25.95
CA HIS A 519 -5.15 -19.47 -25.97
C HIS A 519 -5.29 -20.26 -27.29
N GLU A 520 -6.42 -20.15 -27.99
CA GLU A 520 -6.58 -20.78 -29.31
C GLU A 520 -5.69 -20.10 -30.34
N VAL A 521 -5.55 -18.76 -30.29
CA VAL A 521 -4.59 -18.03 -31.12
C VAL A 521 -3.16 -18.50 -30.80
N VAL A 522 -2.76 -18.50 -29.53
CA VAL A 522 -1.42 -18.89 -29.10
C VAL A 522 -1.06 -20.34 -29.47
N MET A 523 -2.05 -21.25 -29.51
CA MET A 523 -1.80 -22.65 -29.87
C MET A 523 -1.73 -22.91 -31.37
N ASN A 524 -2.35 -22.06 -32.20
CA ASN A 524 -2.52 -22.33 -33.63
C ASN A 524 -1.71 -21.38 -34.53
N ALA A 525 -1.47 -20.14 -34.10
CA ALA A 525 -0.80 -19.12 -34.90
C ALA A 525 0.70 -19.01 -34.59
N THR A 526 1.47 -18.72 -35.62
CA THR A 526 2.89 -18.40 -35.54
C THR A 526 3.11 -16.88 -35.37
N PRO A 527 4.27 -16.45 -34.84
CA PRO A 527 4.61 -15.04 -34.73
C PRO A 527 4.61 -14.32 -36.10
N GLU A 528 4.99 -15.01 -37.17
CA GLU A 528 4.99 -14.46 -38.53
C GLU A 528 3.56 -14.21 -39.05
N GLU A 529 2.62 -15.10 -38.75
CA GLU A 529 1.20 -14.90 -39.10
C GLU A 529 0.60 -13.75 -38.30
N VAL A 530 0.93 -13.66 -37.00
CA VAL A 530 0.54 -12.52 -36.15
C VAL A 530 1.10 -11.22 -36.71
N GLU A 531 2.39 -11.17 -37.08
CA GLU A 531 3.02 -9.99 -37.67
C GLU A 531 2.32 -9.58 -38.98
N THR A 532 2.00 -10.54 -39.83
CA THR A 532 1.31 -10.32 -41.10
C THR A 532 -0.05 -9.64 -40.87
N GLU A 533 -0.84 -10.16 -39.93
CA GLU A 533 -2.18 -9.63 -39.65
C GLU A 533 -2.17 -8.26 -38.97
N ILE A 534 -1.32 -8.03 -37.97
CA ILE A 534 -1.30 -6.73 -37.29
C ILE A 534 -0.81 -5.62 -38.23
N ARG A 535 0.11 -5.92 -39.16
CA ARG A 535 0.52 -4.98 -40.22
C ARG A 535 -0.62 -4.69 -41.18
N ALA A 536 -1.35 -5.72 -41.63
CA ALA A 536 -2.50 -5.54 -42.51
C ALA A 536 -3.56 -4.61 -41.89
N GLN A 537 -3.79 -4.69 -40.57
CA GLN A 537 -4.70 -3.79 -39.85
C GLN A 537 -4.21 -2.34 -39.81
N ILE A 538 -2.92 -2.12 -39.51
CA ILE A 538 -2.30 -0.78 -39.51
C ILE A 538 -2.32 -0.19 -40.93
N ASP A 539 -1.88 -0.95 -41.92
CA ASP A 539 -1.82 -0.55 -43.31
C ASP A 539 -3.21 -0.23 -43.86
N ARG A 540 -4.24 -1.01 -43.49
CA ARG A 540 -5.62 -0.72 -43.88
C ARG A 540 -6.09 0.64 -43.37
N MET A 541 -5.79 1.00 -42.12
CA MET A 541 -6.13 2.32 -41.58
C MET A 541 -5.39 3.44 -42.33
N LEU A 542 -4.11 3.24 -42.63
CA LEU A 542 -3.28 4.18 -43.41
C LEU A 542 -3.78 4.36 -44.84
N GLU A 543 -4.16 3.29 -45.53
CA GLU A 543 -4.74 3.33 -46.88
C GLU A 543 -6.05 4.11 -46.92
N MET A 544 -6.82 4.04 -45.84
CA MET A 544 -8.02 4.85 -45.68
C MET A 544 -7.67 6.33 -45.42
N GLY A 545 -6.44 6.67 -45.09
CA GLY A 545 -6.00 8.05 -44.91
C GLY A 545 -6.11 8.57 -43.48
N LEU A 546 -6.13 7.66 -42.49
CA LEU A 546 -5.97 8.01 -41.09
C LEU A 546 -4.62 7.46 -40.59
N ASN A 547 -3.79 8.34 -40.02
CA ASN A 547 -2.58 7.90 -39.33
C ASN A 547 -2.94 7.51 -37.89
N PRO A 548 -2.78 6.24 -37.48
CA PRO A 548 -3.04 5.84 -36.11
C PRO A 548 -2.09 6.54 -35.12
N THR A 549 -2.61 6.94 -33.96
CA THR A 549 -1.82 7.59 -32.91
C THR A 549 -1.13 6.62 -31.96
N HIS A 550 -1.62 5.40 -31.87
CA HIS A 550 -1.12 4.30 -31.04
C HIS A 550 -1.65 2.97 -31.58
N ILE A 551 -1.16 1.88 -31.02
CA ILE A 551 -1.71 0.53 -31.18
C ILE A 551 -1.86 -0.12 -29.81
N ASP A 552 -2.92 -0.89 -29.62
CA ASP A 552 -3.15 -1.67 -28.42
C ASP A 552 -3.54 -3.11 -28.82
N THR A 553 -3.96 -3.94 -27.85
CA THR A 553 -4.20 -5.36 -28.09
C THR A 553 -5.55 -5.84 -27.59
N HIS A 554 -6.38 -6.29 -28.52
CA HIS A 554 -7.68 -6.86 -28.18
C HIS A 554 -7.53 -8.13 -27.33
N MET A 555 -8.22 -8.12 -26.19
CA MET A 555 -8.18 -9.17 -25.15
C MET A 555 -6.76 -9.46 -24.59
N GLY A 556 -5.78 -8.58 -24.79
CA GLY A 556 -4.40 -8.82 -24.37
C GLY A 556 -3.68 -9.90 -25.18
N THR A 557 -4.18 -10.26 -26.36
CA THR A 557 -3.68 -11.41 -27.15
C THR A 557 -2.18 -11.33 -27.45
N LEU A 558 -1.65 -10.13 -27.68
CA LEU A 558 -0.24 -9.91 -27.97
C LEU A 558 0.68 -10.09 -26.75
N TYR A 559 0.14 -10.08 -25.53
CA TYR A 559 0.84 -10.51 -24.31
C TYR A 559 0.69 -12.02 -24.03
N GLY A 560 -0.06 -12.76 -24.88
CA GLY A 560 -0.33 -14.19 -24.69
C GLY A 560 0.91 -15.10 -24.85
N SER A 561 1.97 -14.62 -25.49
CA SER A 561 3.28 -15.29 -25.57
C SER A 561 4.42 -14.27 -25.69
N PRO A 562 5.65 -14.59 -25.24
CA PRO A 562 6.82 -13.72 -25.44
C PRO A 562 7.11 -13.41 -26.91
N ASP A 563 6.90 -14.38 -27.82
CA ASP A 563 7.14 -14.18 -29.24
C ASP A 563 6.11 -13.22 -29.87
N PHE A 564 4.85 -13.25 -29.44
CA PHE A 564 3.84 -12.29 -29.89
C PHE A 564 4.13 -10.89 -29.36
N LEU A 565 4.57 -10.77 -28.11
CA LEU A 565 4.95 -9.48 -27.53
C LEU A 565 6.14 -8.88 -28.29
N LYS A 566 7.14 -9.70 -28.63
CA LYS A 566 8.28 -9.27 -29.44
C LYS A 566 7.85 -8.72 -30.80
N VAL A 567 6.92 -9.39 -31.48
CA VAL A 567 6.35 -8.91 -32.75
C VAL A 567 5.58 -7.61 -32.56
N PHE A 568 4.78 -7.50 -31.50
CA PHE A 568 4.01 -6.29 -31.18
C PHE A 568 4.91 -5.07 -31.00
N LEU A 569 5.93 -5.17 -30.15
CA LEU A 569 6.87 -4.08 -29.90
C LEU A 569 7.71 -3.73 -31.15
N LYS A 570 8.16 -4.74 -31.89
CA LYS A 570 8.89 -4.53 -33.16
C LYS A 570 8.05 -3.74 -34.17
N VAL A 571 6.79 -4.15 -34.38
CA VAL A 571 5.90 -3.47 -35.34
C VAL A 571 5.62 -2.04 -34.89
N ALA A 572 5.36 -1.82 -33.59
CA ALA A 572 5.21 -0.48 -33.02
C ALA A 572 6.39 0.45 -33.38
N GLU A 573 7.62 -0.02 -33.14
CA GLU A 573 8.85 0.74 -33.43
C GLU A 573 9.08 1.00 -34.92
N GLU A 574 8.79 0.03 -35.78
CA GLU A 574 8.97 0.17 -37.22
C GLU A 574 8.02 1.20 -37.83
N TYR A 575 6.75 1.20 -37.40
CA TYR A 575 5.80 2.22 -37.82
C TYR A 575 5.94 3.53 -37.04
N LYS A 576 6.72 3.54 -35.95
CA LYS A 576 6.86 4.66 -35.00
C LYS A 576 5.52 5.07 -34.38
N ILE A 577 4.71 4.08 -34.03
CA ILE A 577 3.42 4.24 -33.37
C ILE A 577 3.54 3.56 -32.01
N PRO A 578 3.27 4.23 -30.88
CA PRO A 578 3.41 3.62 -29.58
C PRO A 578 2.40 2.47 -29.39
N ALA A 579 2.90 1.30 -29.00
CA ALA A 579 2.13 0.27 -28.34
C ALA A 579 1.75 0.66 -26.90
N ASN A 580 0.64 0.11 -26.38
CA ASN A 580 0.33 0.11 -24.95
C ASN A 580 1.26 -0.82 -24.13
N ALA A 581 2.56 -0.57 -24.25
CA ALA A 581 3.63 -1.28 -23.56
C ALA A 581 3.62 -0.93 -22.07
N ILE A 582 3.47 -1.94 -21.21
CA ILE A 582 3.39 -1.77 -19.75
C ILE A 582 4.79 -1.91 -19.16
N ASP A 583 5.21 -0.98 -18.30
CA ASP A 583 6.46 -1.08 -17.56
C ASP A 583 6.34 -2.10 -16.43
N LEU A 584 6.86 -3.31 -16.67
CA LEU A 584 6.88 -4.41 -15.72
C LEU A 584 8.14 -4.41 -14.85
N SER A 585 8.98 -3.36 -14.88
CA SER A 585 10.10 -3.25 -13.95
C SER A 585 9.65 -3.00 -12.51
N ASN A 586 8.40 -2.57 -12.31
CA ASN A 586 7.77 -2.46 -11.00
C ASN A 586 7.24 -3.84 -10.56
N PRO A 587 7.79 -4.46 -9.50
CA PRO A 587 7.36 -5.79 -9.06
C PRO A 587 5.87 -5.89 -8.76
N LYS A 588 5.26 -4.82 -8.21
CA LYS A 588 3.81 -4.80 -7.93
C LYS A 588 2.97 -4.96 -9.20
N VAL A 589 3.40 -4.36 -10.30
CA VAL A 589 2.70 -4.41 -11.59
C VAL A 589 2.97 -5.78 -12.24
N ALA A 590 4.23 -6.24 -12.24
CA ALA A 590 4.61 -7.57 -12.73
C ALA A 590 3.83 -8.70 -12.04
N ASP A 591 3.76 -8.69 -10.71
CA ASP A 591 3.06 -9.71 -9.92
C ASP A 591 1.56 -9.73 -10.20
N PHE A 592 0.94 -8.55 -10.37
CA PHE A 592 -0.47 -8.45 -10.69
C PHE A 592 -0.80 -9.13 -12.03
N TYR A 593 -0.04 -8.84 -13.09
CA TYR A 593 -0.25 -9.47 -14.40
C TYR A 593 0.15 -10.94 -14.42
N GLY A 594 1.20 -11.32 -13.68
CA GLY A 594 1.56 -12.72 -13.48
C GLY A 594 0.44 -13.53 -12.84
N ALA A 595 -0.24 -12.96 -11.84
CA ALA A 595 -1.40 -13.59 -11.18
C ALA A 595 -2.62 -13.73 -12.10
N GLN A 596 -2.73 -12.90 -13.15
CA GLN A 596 -3.77 -13.03 -14.17
C GLN A 596 -3.44 -14.06 -15.27
N GLY A 597 -2.27 -14.70 -15.19
CA GLY A 597 -1.86 -15.77 -16.11
C GLY A 597 -1.05 -15.29 -17.32
N TYR A 598 -0.62 -14.03 -17.34
CA TYR A 598 0.33 -13.56 -18.36
C TYR A 598 1.74 -14.12 -18.09
N PRO A 599 2.50 -14.47 -19.14
CA PRO A 599 3.83 -15.06 -19.01
C PRO A 599 4.89 -14.00 -18.64
N ILE A 600 4.85 -13.50 -17.41
CA ILE A 600 5.81 -12.50 -16.91
C ILE A 600 7.12 -13.19 -16.54
N THR A 601 8.07 -13.17 -17.47
CA THR A 601 9.42 -13.72 -17.33
C THR A 601 10.46 -12.61 -17.37
N ASP A 602 11.68 -12.86 -16.91
CA ASP A 602 12.80 -11.90 -17.03
C ASP A 602 13.04 -11.45 -18.48
N GLU A 603 12.79 -12.35 -19.45
CA GLU A 603 12.86 -12.04 -20.87
C GLU A 603 11.80 -11.00 -21.28
N VAL A 604 10.55 -11.19 -20.84
CA VAL A 604 9.45 -10.25 -21.12
C VAL A 604 9.70 -8.88 -20.47
N ILE A 605 10.18 -8.87 -19.21
CA ILE A 605 10.56 -7.63 -18.53
C ILE A 605 11.69 -6.93 -19.29
N GLY A 606 12.70 -7.69 -19.77
CA GLY A 606 13.78 -7.16 -20.59
C GLY A 606 13.31 -6.56 -21.92
N MET A 607 12.40 -7.22 -22.64
CA MET A 607 11.84 -6.71 -23.89
C MET A 607 11.11 -5.37 -23.69
N LEU A 608 10.30 -5.27 -22.64
CA LEU A 608 9.60 -4.03 -22.29
C LEU A 608 10.55 -2.97 -21.75
N ALA A 609 11.65 -3.37 -21.10
CA ALA A 609 12.70 -2.44 -20.65
C ALA A 609 13.42 -1.77 -21.83
N ASP A 610 13.69 -2.54 -22.89
CA ASP A 610 14.42 -2.12 -24.09
C ASP A 610 13.56 -1.40 -25.15
N TYR A 611 12.24 -1.47 -25.02
CA TYR A 611 11.30 -0.82 -25.91
C TYR A 611 11.53 0.70 -25.97
N SER A 612 11.67 1.22 -27.18
CA SER A 612 12.18 2.58 -27.42
C SER A 612 11.13 3.69 -27.46
N LEU A 613 9.84 3.35 -27.55
CA LEU A 613 8.72 4.31 -27.53
C LEU A 613 8.11 4.42 -26.11
N PRO A 614 7.17 5.36 -25.87
CA PRO A 614 6.53 5.53 -24.57
C PRO A 614 5.94 4.26 -23.99
N ARG A 615 6.06 4.14 -22.66
CA ARG A 615 5.52 3.04 -21.86
C ARG A 615 4.57 3.58 -20.80
N LEU A 616 3.67 2.71 -20.36
CA LEU A 616 2.73 2.97 -19.29
C LEU A 616 3.32 2.51 -17.96
N ASP A 617 3.10 3.27 -16.88
CA ASP A 617 3.44 2.81 -15.52
C ASP A 617 2.48 1.73 -15.03
N ASN A 618 1.24 1.75 -15.54
CA ASN A 618 0.25 0.73 -15.26
C ASN A 618 -0.82 0.67 -16.37
N PHE A 619 -1.62 -0.38 -16.37
CA PHE A 619 -2.75 -0.57 -17.26
C PHE A 619 -3.93 -1.15 -16.45
N GLY A 620 -5.16 -0.97 -16.92
CA GLY A 620 -6.33 -1.57 -16.31
C GLY A 620 -7.59 -1.35 -17.14
N SER A 621 -8.71 -1.87 -16.64
CA SER A 621 -10.03 -1.65 -17.24
C SER A 621 -11.01 -1.11 -16.21
N VAL A 622 -12.05 -0.41 -16.67
CA VAL A 622 -13.16 -0.04 -15.79
C VAL A 622 -13.72 -1.29 -15.11
N PRO A 623 -13.79 -1.33 -13.76
CA PRO A 623 -14.28 -2.51 -13.08
C PRO A 623 -15.79 -2.70 -13.29
N LYS A 624 -16.22 -3.96 -13.31
CA LYS A 624 -17.64 -4.34 -13.42
C LYS A 624 -18.41 -4.00 -12.15
N GLY A 625 -19.73 -3.90 -12.27
CA GLY A 625 -20.67 -3.77 -11.16
C GLY A 625 -22.06 -4.29 -11.52
N GLU A 626 -22.94 -4.46 -10.55
CA GLU A 626 -24.34 -4.86 -10.77
C GLU A 626 -25.25 -3.65 -11.07
N THR A 627 -24.77 -2.44 -10.76
CA THR A 627 -25.48 -1.17 -11.00
C THR A 627 -24.52 -0.09 -11.51
N TYR A 628 -25.06 0.96 -12.15
CA TYR A 628 -24.28 2.12 -12.59
C TYR A 628 -23.48 2.77 -11.45
N GLU A 629 -24.11 2.93 -10.27
CA GLU A 629 -23.44 3.51 -9.10
C GLU A 629 -22.32 2.61 -8.58
N GLU A 630 -22.49 1.29 -8.63
CA GLU A 630 -21.43 0.37 -8.24
C GLU A 630 -20.25 0.42 -9.20
N VAL A 631 -20.48 0.53 -10.51
CA VAL A 631 -19.43 0.73 -11.52
C VAL A 631 -18.66 2.03 -11.24
N LYS A 632 -19.35 3.16 -11.03
CA LYS A 632 -18.71 4.43 -10.68
C LYS A 632 -17.86 4.31 -9.40
N ASN A 633 -18.42 3.71 -8.35
CA ASN A 633 -17.70 3.55 -7.08
C ASN A 633 -16.48 2.62 -7.22
N ASN A 634 -16.60 1.53 -7.98
CA ASN A 634 -15.47 0.64 -8.26
C ASN A 634 -14.39 1.35 -9.08
N PHE A 635 -14.76 2.18 -10.05
CA PHE A 635 -13.83 3.03 -10.79
C PHE A 635 -13.11 4.03 -9.87
N TYR A 636 -13.81 4.69 -8.96
CA TYR A 636 -13.19 5.60 -7.98
C TYR A 636 -12.20 4.86 -7.07
N ARG A 637 -12.53 3.64 -6.62
CA ARG A 637 -11.60 2.79 -5.84
C ARG A 637 -10.36 2.43 -6.65
N LEU A 638 -10.52 2.02 -7.91
CA LEU A 638 -9.41 1.73 -8.83
C LEU A 638 -8.47 2.93 -8.92
N VAL A 639 -8.99 4.10 -9.30
CA VAL A 639 -8.17 5.31 -9.50
C VAL A 639 -7.52 5.79 -8.21
N SER A 640 -8.22 5.68 -7.08
CA SER A 640 -7.68 6.05 -5.76
C SER A 640 -6.50 5.16 -5.34
N ALA A 641 -6.54 3.87 -5.70
CA ALA A 641 -5.50 2.89 -5.37
C ALA A 641 -4.27 2.93 -6.30
N LEU A 642 -4.34 3.62 -7.43
CA LEU A 642 -3.19 3.78 -8.34
C LEU A 642 -2.04 4.52 -7.64
N ASP A 643 -0.81 4.06 -7.90
CA ASP A 643 0.41 4.83 -7.60
C ASP A 643 0.53 5.99 -8.62
N PRO A 644 1.29 7.07 -8.33
CA PRO A 644 1.64 8.08 -9.32
C PRO A 644 2.30 7.48 -10.57
N GLY A 645 2.07 8.10 -11.72
CA GLY A 645 2.49 7.57 -13.02
C GLY A 645 1.40 7.73 -14.07
N ILE A 646 1.69 7.27 -15.29
CA ILE A 646 0.73 7.23 -16.39
C ILE A 646 0.07 5.86 -16.44
N THR A 647 -1.25 5.83 -16.30
CA THR A 647 -2.06 4.62 -16.34
C THR A 647 -3.07 4.71 -17.47
N GLU A 648 -3.07 3.74 -18.37
CA GLU A 648 -4.17 3.57 -19.33
C GLU A 648 -5.30 2.78 -18.66
N ILE A 649 -6.53 3.29 -18.77
CA ILE A 649 -7.73 2.60 -18.31
C ILE A 649 -8.69 2.47 -19.49
N ILE A 650 -8.86 1.22 -19.94
CA ILE A 650 -9.77 0.90 -21.04
C ILE A 650 -11.22 0.77 -20.56
N PHE A 651 -12.14 1.08 -21.44
CA PHE A 651 -13.58 0.85 -21.29
C PHE A 651 -14.22 0.64 -22.66
N HIS A 652 -15.40 0.03 -22.69
CA HIS A 652 -16.02 -0.53 -23.88
C HIS A 652 -17.39 0.15 -24.10
N PRO A 653 -17.43 1.45 -24.43
CA PRO A 653 -18.67 2.18 -24.48
C PRO A 653 -19.56 1.68 -25.63
N SER A 654 -20.85 1.46 -25.39
CA SER A 654 -21.82 1.15 -26.45
C SER A 654 -23.20 1.68 -26.11
N VAL A 655 -23.87 2.33 -27.07
CA VAL A 655 -25.25 2.78 -26.91
C VAL A 655 -26.17 1.58 -26.68
N GLU A 656 -27.10 1.66 -25.72
CA GLU A 656 -28.04 0.58 -25.48
C GLU A 656 -29.05 0.46 -26.64
N THR A 657 -29.00 -0.68 -27.34
CA THR A 657 -29.97 -1.09 -28.36
C THR A 657 -30.34 -2.56 -28.19
N GLU A 658 -31.40 -3.02 -28.87
CA GLU A 658 -31.70 -4.46 -28.91
C GLU A 658 -30.62 -5.26 -29.67
N ASN A 659 -29.88 -4.63 -30.59
CA ASN A 659 -28.83 -5.31 -31.34
C ASN A 659 -27.62 -5.64 -30.45
N VAL A 660 -27.08 -4.68 -29.67
CA VAL A 660 -25.93 -4.95 -28.78
C VAL A 660 -26.23 -6.03 -27.73
N LYS A 661 -27.49 -6.15 -27.30
CA LYS A 661 -27.96 -7.24 -26.40
C LYS A 661 -27.84 -8.63 -27.04
N THR A 662 -27.90 -8.72 -28.36
CA THR A 662 -27.70 -9.98 -29.09
C THR A 662 -26.22 -10.30 -29.32
N ILE A 663 -25.35 -9.29 -29.30
CA ILE A 663 -23.90 -9.43 -29.51
C ILE A 663 -23.22 -9.89 -28.23
N THR A 664 -23.46 -9.20 -27.10
CA THR A 664 -22.70 -9.40 -25.86
C THR A 664 -23.59 -9.49 -24.61
N GLY A 665 -23.21 -10.39 -23.70
CA GLY A 665 -23.81 -10.49 -22.36
C GLY A 665 -23.42 -9.35 -21.42
N SER A 666 -22.42 -8.54 -21.77
CA SER A 666 -21.98 -7.38 -20.98
C SER A 666 -22.59 -6.06 -21.45
N TRP A 667 -23.66 -6.10 -22.24
CA TRP A 667 -24.28 -4.91 -22.83
C TRP A 667 -24.64 -3.83 -21.79
N GLN A 668 -25.06 -4.23 -20.58
CA GLN A 668 -25.39 -3.31 -19.47
C GLN A 668 -24.18 -2.50 -19.03
N GLN A 669 -23.05 -3.18 -18.81
CA GLN A 669 -21.78 -2.54 -18.45
C GLN A 669 -21.35 -1.54 -19.54
N ARG A 670 -21.45 -1.93 -20.81
CA ARG A 670 -21.09 -1.08 -21.95
C ARG A 670 -21.97 0.16 -22.08
N ALA A 671 -23.26 0.03 -21.78
CA ALA A 671 -24.19 1.15 -21.74
C ALA A 671 -23.88 2.13 -20.60
N TRP A 672 -23.48 1.62 -19.43
CA TRP A 672 -23.01 2.44 -18.32
C TRP A 672 -21.70 3.16 -18.63
N GLU A 673 -20.75 2.45 -19.24
CA GLU A 673 -19.49 3.02 -19.71
C GLU A 673 -19.69 4.06 -20.82
N ALA A 674 -20.77 3.99 -21.61
CA ALA A 674 -21.11 4.99 -22.63
C ALA A 674 -21.53 6.37 -22.07
N GLN A 675 -21.90 6.45 -20.78
CA GLN A 675 -22.29 7.70 -20.13
C GLN A 675 -21.35 8.13 -19.00
N MET A 676 -20.57 7.21 -18.44
CA MET A 676 -19.80 7.41 -17.20
C MET A 676 -18.88 8.65 -17.23
N PHE A 677 -18.13 8.86 -18.31
CA PHE A 677 -17.17 9.96 -18.37
C PHE A 677 -17.78 11.29 -18.83
N ALA A 678 -19.08 11.30 -19.17
CA ALA A 678 -19.88 12.51 -19.33
C ALA A 678 -20.62 12.89 -18.04
N ASP A 679 -20.59 12.04 -17.01
CA ASP A 679 -21.24 12.26 -15.71
C ASP A 679 -20.53 13.41 -14.96
N PRO A 680 -21.26 14.48 -14.56
CA PRO A 680 -20.68 15.58 -13.80
C PRO A 680 -20.03 15.17 -12.47
N GLU A 681 -20.44 14.06 -11.86
CA GLU A 681 -19.81 13.54 -10.64
C GLU A 681 -18.42 12.97 -10.93
N VAL A 682 -18.26 12.25 -12.04
CA VAL A 682 -16.98 11.66 -12.44
C VAL A 682 -16.00 12.75 -12.87
N ILE A 683 -16.47 13.77 -13.58
CA ILE A 683 -15.66 14.93 -13.96
C ILE A 683 -15.15 15.65 -12.71
N ARG A 684 -16.04 15.91 -11.73
CA ARG A 684 -15.65 16.54 -10.46
C ARG A 684 -14.68 15.68 -9.66
N PHE A 685 -14.84 14.35 -9.70
CA PHE A 685 -13.90 13.44 -9.05
C PHE A 685 -12.47 13.62 -9.59
N PHE A 686 -12.27 13.81 -10.89
CA PHE A 686 -10.94 14.10 -11.45
C PHE A 686 -10.36 15.42 -10.93
N GLU A 687 -11.17 16.48 -10.88
CA GLU A 687 -10.77 17.80 -10.39
C GLU A 687 -10.43 17.78 -8.89
N GLU A 688 -11.28 17.17 -8.06
CA GLU A 688 -11.10 17.10 -6.60
C GLU A 688 -9.91 16.24 -6.18
N ASN A 689 -9.51 15.28 -7.02
CA ASN A 689 -8.38 14.39 -6.77
C ASN A 689 -7.12 14.76 -7.57
N ASP A 690 -7.12 15.92 -8.25
CA ASP A 690 -5.94 16.48 -8.91
C ASP A 690 -5.33 15.50 -9.94
N ILE A 691 -6.22 14.84 -10.68
CA ILE A 691 -5.91 13.85 -11.71
C ILE A 691 -5.72 14.56 -13.05
N ILE A 692 -4.66 14.20 -13.78
CA ILE A 692 -4.39 14.71 -15.12
C ILE A 692 -4.95 13.71 -16.14
N LEU A 693 -5.82 14.15 -17.04
CA LEU A 693 -6.23 13.35 -18.19
C LEU A 693 -5.28 13.64 -19.37
N THR A 694 -4.94 12.60 -20.13
CA THR A 694 -4.08 12.71 -21.31
C THR A 694 -4.58 11.84 -22.47
N THR A 695 -3.88 11.92 -23.61
CA THR A 695 -4.14 11.17 -24.85
C THR A 695 -2.83 10.55 -25.35
N TRP A 696 -2.89 9.52 -26.18
CA TRP A 696 -1.71 8.94 -26.83
C TRP A 696 -1.00 9.96 -27.72
N ARG A 697 -1.75 10.83 -28.40
CA ARG A 697 -1.21 11.98 -29.14
C ARG A 697 -0.35 12.88 -28.23
N GLU A 698 -0.87 13.31 -27.08
CA GLU A 698 -0.10 14.14 -26.15
C GLU A 698 1.11 13.39 -25.57
N VAL A 699 0.97 12.09 -25.27
CA VAL A 699 2.06 11.23 -24.82
C VAL A 699 3.19 11.21 -25.84
N MET A 700 2.87 11.03 -27.13
CA MET A 700 3.87 11.06 -28.20
C MET A 700 4.47 12.44 -28.42
N GLU A 701 3.67 13.51 -28.40
CA GLU A 701 4.18 14.88 -28.50
C GLU A 701 5.19 15.19 -27.37
N ARG A 702 4.90 14.75 -26.14
CA ARG A 702 5.80 14.87 -24.99
C ARG A 702 7.06 14.02 -25.13
N PHE A 703 6.95 12.85 -25.72
CA PHE A 703 8.08 11.96 -25.97
C PHE A 703 9.03 12.54 -27.02
N GLU A 704 8.50 13.11 -28.10
CA GLU A 704 9.29 13.69 -29.20
C GLU A 704 9.93 15.05 -28.86
N THR A 705 9.41 15.75 -27.85
CA THR A 705 9.91 17.08 -27.43
C THR A 705 10.96 17.03 -26.32
N LYS A 706 11.29 15.85 -25.82
CA LYS A 706 12.41 15.61 -24.91
C LYS A 706 13.72 15.37 -25.67
#